data_AF-A0A1G2XXZ1-F1
#
_entry.id   AF-A0A1G2XXZ1-F1
#
_cell.length_a   1.000
_cell.length_b   1.000
_cell.length_c   1.000
_cell.angle_alpha   90.00
_cell.angle_beta   90.00
_cell.angle_gamma   90.00
#
_symmetry.space_group_name_H-M   'P 1'
#
loop_
_entity.id
_entity.type
_entity.pdbx_description
1 polymer ?
#
loop_
_entity_poly.entity_id
_entity_poly.type
_entity_poly.pdbx_seq_one_letter_code
_entity_poly.pdbx_strand_id
1 'polypeptide(L)'
;MTRKVFLLSCLNCLFLSSIVYADSKSDCEKFAALAKLFEASNSKQITVDQNGTADFNSIQKAIDSIPINNNQRVVVNIRPGFYKQRVIIPKNKSFITLRGSDPNNTVISYNLNAQMMRPDGARTYGADCATLVVRGASDIILENLTIENTFGPHPQAQAVKMASERALAVNCRFVGGQDTIMTHSGRQYYLNCYIEGGTDFIYGHAQAVFENCRIHSNESSHITAHAATESNLPTGYVFYNCDITTDEGVLTDLGRPWRPYSRVVYYNCWLDKGIKPFGWDNWRDPNREKTAFYAEYKSSGPGANPSARAKWSHQLTDEQARKFQPEFFMKVDGQTTDLWLQKILDFRKANLIERKVFEVREYGAIGDGRTIDTDAIQKAIDECGKAGGGTVLISARTYLSRPIFLCNRVNLQIDESAKLKATDDPQDFIKPGKSVDTAKGSSDFFPFVGGKNLNDICITGKGVIDGSGVRWWIPAEEARTKQAGFTSPRPRMLLFEDCKNVKIIGVSLVNSPSFHLVPKRCENVLIDGVTIRCPSIAPNTDAIDPSECRNIRISNCLIDVGDDNVALKSGKQNQRYPNQACANITVSNCTFIHGHGMSIGSETVGGVYNILVENCTFERLASGIRIKSARGKGGIVENIHYRNIIMKNVKMPISISSWYQDSPDEDDTAKPFTALTPVFRNIQIENVIATSPCGEIESIERITDFLYYYYAYHDFLEPRNAGVLAGLPESELSDVVLENIRIKSDTGMTIKNARSIKMKNVKIDTMNGEPFILKNAQVAGL
;
A
#
# COMPACT_ATOMS: atom_id res chain seq x y z
N MET A 1 -9.47 74.08 -12.79
CA MET A 1 -10.85 73.55 -12.66
C MET A 1 -10.86 72.15 -13.24
N THR A 2 -10.62 71.13 -12.42
CA THR A 2 -11.65 70.23 -11.85
C THR A 2 -12.33 69.30 -12.85
N ARG A 3 -12.16 68.00 -12.57
CA ARG A 3 -13.07 66.86 -12.77
C ARG A 3 -13.07 66.13 -14.13
N LYS A 4 -12.95 64.79 -13.98
CA LYS A 4 -13.23 63.68 -14.90
C LYS A 4 -12.13 63.37 -15.92
N VAL A 5 -11.29 62.38 -15.63
CA VAL A 5 -11.42 60.98 -16.11
C VAL A 5 -10.37 60.14 -15.34
N PHE A 6 -10.79 59.41 -14.32
CA PHE A 6 -10.01 58.35 -13.66
C PHE A 6 -11.00 57.44 -12.94
N LEU A 7 -11.30 56.27 -13.50
CA LEU A 7 -11.78 55.05 -12.84
C LEU A 7 -12.28 54.05 -13.89
N LEU A 8 -11.35 53.32 -14.54
CA LEU A 8 -11.64 52.09 -15.27
C LEU A 8 -10.34 51.34 -15.64
N SER A 9 -9.59 50.83 -14.66
CA SER A 9 -8.58 49.77 -14.88
C SER A 9 -7.97 49.14 -13.62
N CYS A 10 -8.63 49.16 -12.45
CA CYS A 10 -8.09 48.54 -11.22
C CYS A 10 -9.16 47.80 -10.41
N LEU A 11 -9.84 46.81 -11.01
CA LEU A 11 -10.77 45.95 -10.26
C LEU A 11 -10.66 44.44 -10.52
N ASN A 12 -9.54 43.96 -11.10
CA ASN A 12 -9.33 42.52 -11.34
C ASN A 12 -8.10 41.89 -10.65
N CYS A 13 -7.51 42.54 -9.64
CA CYS A 13 -6.32 42.00 -8.95
C CYS A 13 -6.46 41.81 -7.42
N LEU A 14 -7.67 41.76 -6.86
CA LEU A 14 -7.88 41.58 -5.41
C LEU A 14 -8.81 40.42 -5.01
N PHE A 15 -9.07 39.46 -5.89
CA PHE A 15 -9.85 38.24 -5.57
C PHE A 15 -9.11 36.93 -5.87
N LEU A 16 -7.79 36.89 -5.66
CA LEU A 16 -6.99 35.65 -5.81
C LEU A 16 -6.06 35.35 -4.62
N SER A 17 -6.20 36.05 -3.49
CA SER A 17 -5.38 35.82 -2.28
C SER A 17 -6.18 35.36 -1.05
N SER A 18 -7.38 34.81 -1.23
CA SER A 18 -8.22 34.29 -0.14
C SER A 18 -8.87 32.93 -0.46
N ILE A 19 -8.15 32.07 -1.19
CA ILE A 19 -8.26 30.62 -1.02
C ILE A 19 -7.01 30.17 -0.24
N VAL A 20 -6.84 30.77 0.92
CA VAL A 20 -5.95 30.31 1.98
C VAL A 20 -6.78 29.32 2.79
N TYR A 21 -6.34 28.07 2.85
CA TYR A 21 -6.85 27.01 3.73
C TYR A 21 -8.39 26.85 3.73
N ALA A 22 -8.91 26.06 2.77
CA ALA A 22 -10.00 25.18 3.15
C ALA A 22 -9.37 24.14 4.08
N ASP A 23 -9.49 24.40 5.38
CA ASP A 23 -9.09 23.55 6.49
C ASP A 23 -9.36 22.08 6.13
N SER A 24 -8.33 21.25 6.10
CA SER A 24 -8.47 19.81 5.93
C SER A 24 -9.08 19.25 7.21
N LYS A 25 -10.39 19.46 7.40
CA LYS A 25 -11.15 18.77 8.42
C LYS A 25 -10.81 17.29 8.34
N SER A 26 -10.40 16.71 9.47
CA SER A 26 -10.10 15.29 9.56
C SER A 26 -11.29 14.47 9.01
N ASP A 27 -11.05 13.25 8.53
CA ASP A 27 -12.15 12.37 8.11
C ASP A 27 -13.19 12.21 9.24
N CYS A 28 -12.72 12.22 10.49
CA CYS A 28 -13.57 12.28 11.70
C CYS A 28 -14.53 13.49 11.70
N GLU A 29 -14.08 14.69 11.31
CA GLU A 29 -14.92 15.89 11.27
C GLU A 29 -15.85 15.95 10.05
N LYS A 30 -15.43 15.43 8.89
CA LYS A 30 -16.25 15.41 7.67
C LYS A 30 -17.40 14.42 7.78
N PHE A 31 -17.13 13.20 8.25
CA PHE A 31 -18.14 12.15 8.33
C PHE A 31 -19.04 12.28 9.58
N ALA A 32 -18.56 12.93 10.66
CA ALA A 32 -19.39 13.29 11.82
C ALA A 32 -20.60 14.18 11.47
N ALA A 33 -20.53 14.92 10.36
CA ALA A 33 -21.63 15.78 9.93
C ALA A 33 -22.90 14.99 9.55
N LEU A 34 -22.80 13.72 9.11
CA LEU A 34 -23.98 12.91 8.76
C LEU A 34 -24.79 12.52 9.99
N ALA A 35 -24.15 12.00 11.05
CA ALA A 35 -24.85 11.62 12.28
C ALA A 35 -25.59 12.83 12.90
N LYS A 36 -24.97 14.01 12.82
CA LYS A 36 -25.57 15.28 13.27
C LYS A 36 -26.84 15.67 12.51
N LEU A 37 -27.06 15.23 11.27
CA LEU A 37 -28.33 15.49 10.54
C LEU A 37 -29.55 14.83 11.21
N PHE A 38 -29.32 13.88 12.11
CA PHE A 38 -30.36 13.18 12.87
C PHE A 38 -30.54 13.72 14.29
N GLU A 39 -29.84 14.80 14.63
CA GLU A 39 -29.93 15.51 15.90
C GLU A 39 -30.76 16.79 15.70
N ALA A 40 -31.84 16.91 16.45
CA ALA A 40 -32.56 18.17 16.60
C ALA A 40 -31.90 19.02 17.70
N SER A 41 -32.16 20.34 17.72
CA SER A 41 -31.64 21.25 18.75
C SER A 41 -32.02 20.85 20.18
N ASN A 42 -33.11 20.10 20.34
CA ASN A 42 -33.56 19.56 21.62
C ASN A 42 -33.05 18.13 21.91
N SER A 43 -32.14 17.56 21.13
CA SER A 43 -31.61 16.20 21.39
C SER A 43 -30.95 16.13 22.77
N LYS A 44 -31.27 15.09 23.55
CA LYS A 44 -30.71 14.92 24.90
C LYS A 44 -29.26 14.45 24.76
N GLN A 45 -28.34 15.11 25.45
CA GLN A 45 -26.93 14.74 25.51
C GLN A 45 -26.64 14.03 26.84
N ILE A 46 -25.93 12.91 26.78
CA ILE A 46 -25.42 12.17 27.93
C ILE A 46 -23.93 11.92 27.69
N THR A 47 -23.09 12.08 28.70
CA THR A 47 -21.65 11.84 28.60
C THR A 47 -21.23 10.65 29.44
N VAL A 48 -20.42 9.77 28.85
CA VAL A 48 -19.84 8.60 29.51
C VAL A 48 -18.32 8.76 29.60
N ASP A 49 -17.78 8.58 30.80
CA ASP A 49 -16.35 8.57 31.07
C ASP A 49 -16.03 7.44 32.04
N GLN A 50 -15.21 6.48 31.60
CA GLN A 50 -14.81 5.34 32.45
C GLN A 50 -14.13 5.77 33.77
N ASN A 51 -13.55 6.97 33.81
CA ASN A 51 -12.93 7.53 35.02
C ASN A 51 -13.95 8.14 36.01
N GLY A 52 -15.24 8.14 35.67
CA GLY A 52 -16.32 8.62 36.54
C GLY A 52 -16.46 10.14 36.63
N THR A 53 -15.87 10.89 35.70
CA THR A 53 -15.92 12.37 35.70
C THR A 53 -17.03 12.96 34.80
N ALA A 54 -18.00 12.13 34.42
CA ALA A 54 -19.13 12.48 33.55
C ALA A 54 -20.45 11.93 34.12
N ASP A 55 -21.56 12.07 33.39
CA ASP A 55 -22.90 11.64 33.84
C ASP A 55 -22.94 10.15 34.22
N PHE A 56 -22.20 9.32 33.49
CA PHE A 56 -22.08 7.89 33.77
C PHE A 56 -20.64 7.39 33.61
N ASN A 57 -20.29 6.34 34.36
CA ASN A 57 -19.03 5.61 34.22
C ASN A 57 -19.12 4.32 33.39
N SER A 58 -20.31 4.01 32.85
CA SER A 58 -20.57 2.83 32.03
C SER A 58 -21.55 3.20 30.91
N ILE A 59 -21.29 2.66 29.72
CA ILE A 59 -22.14 2.84 28.55
C ILE A 59 -23.49 2.16 28.81
N GLN A 60 -23.50 0.96 29.38
CA GLN A 60 -24.75 0.26 29.70
C GLN A 60 -25.61 1.07 30.67
N LYS A 61 -25.03 1.64 31.73
CA LYS A 61 -25.78 2.49 32.67
C LYS A 61 -26.39 3.73 31.99
N ALA A 62 -25.66 4.35 31.07
CA ALA A 62 -26.18 5.45 30.28
C ALA A 62 -27.38 5.02 29.44
N ILE A 63 -27.29 3.86 28.76
CA ILE A 63 -28.42 3.28 28.00
C ILE A 63 -29.59 2.95 28.93
N ASP A 64 -29.34 2.40 30.11
CA ASP A 64 -30.36 2.05 31.09
C ASP A 64 -31.14 3.28 31.58
N SER A 65 -30.50 4.44 31.66
CA SER A 65 -31.12 5.71 32.04
C SER A 65 -32.09 6.30 31.00
N ILE A 66 -32.01 5.84 29.74
CA ILE A 66 -32.89 6.32 28.67
C ILE A 66 -34.31 5.77 28.89
N PRO A 67 -35.37 6.59 28.81
CA PRO A 67 -36.74 6.13 29.04
C PRO A 67 -37.14 4.96 28.14
N ILE A 68 -38.01 4.10 28.68
CA ILE A 68 -38.72 3.10 27.87
C ILE A 68 -39.62 3.82 26.87
N ASN A 69 -39.72 3.29 25.65
CA ASN A 69 -40.44 3.86 24.52
C ASN A 69 -39.93 5.24 24.11
N ASN A 70 -38.61 5.46 24.24
CA ASN A 70 -37.96 6.69 23.84
C ASN A 70 -38.26 7.05 22.37
N ASN A 71 -38.70 8.29 22.15
CA ASN A 71 -39.05 8.85 20.84
C ASN A 71 -38.24 10.13 20.52
N GLN A 72 -37.30 10.51 21.38
CA GLN A 72 -36.43 11.67 21.21
C GLN A 72 -34.98 11.21 21.07
N ARG A 73 -34.22 11.84 20.17
CA ARG A 73 -32.79 11.53 19.98
C ARG A 73 -32.03 11.72 21.30
N VAL A 74 -31.39 10.65 21.78
CA VAL A 74 -30.42 10.71 22.88
C VAL A 74 -29.03 10.40 22.32
N VAL A 75 -28.11 11.33 22.49
CA VAL A 75 -26.72 11.22 22.08
C VAL A 75 -25.88 10.88 23.30
N VAL A 76 -25.32 9.68 23.31
CA VAL A 76 -24.39 9.20 24.32
C VAL A 76 -22.97 9.47 23.83
N ASN A 77 -22.38 10.57 24.29
CA ASN A 77 -21.00 10.95 24.02
C ASN A 77 -20.06 10.14 24.91
N ILE A 78 -19.25 9.29 24.32
CA ILE A 78 -18.31 8.40 24.98
C ILE A 78 -16.92 9.03 24.85
N ARG A 79 -16.32 9.42 25.97
CA ARG A 79 -14.95 9.98 25.96
C ARG A 79 -13.92 8.95 25.47
N PRO A 80 -12.72 9.38 25.03
CA PRO A 80 -11.62 8.45 24.74
C PRO A 80 -11.40 7.47 25.91
N GLY A 81 -11.26 6.19 25.60
CA GLY A 81 -11.10 5.14 26.59
C GLY A 81 -11.29 3.73 26.02
N PHE A 82 -10.86 2.74 26.80
CA PHE A 82 -11.04 1.33 26.52
C PHE A 82 -12.13 0.75 27.43
N TYR A 83 -13.33 0.62 26.90
CA TYR A 83 -14.53 0.23 27.63
C TYR A 83 -14.74 -1.28 27.53
N LYS A 84 -14.16 -2.04 28.47
CA LYS A 84 -14.37 -3.49 28.55
C LYS A 84 -15.75 -3.84 29.14
N GLN A 85 -16.79 -3.76 28.32
CA GLN A 85 -18.17 -4.04 28.73
C GLN A 85 -19.02 -4.54 27.56
N ARG A 86 -20.01 -5.36 27.89
CA ARG A 86 -21.08 -5.73 26.95
C ARG A 86 -22.19 -4.67 27.01
N VAL A 87 -22.66 -4.22 25.85
CA VAL A 87 -23.69 -3.20 25.70
C VAL A 87 -24.92 -3.80 25.03
N ILE A 88 -26.10 -3.57 25.60
CA ILE A 88 -27.38 -4.04 25.10
C ILE A 88 -28.32 -2.85 24.97
N ILE A 89 -28.83 -2.63 23.75
CA ILE A 89 -29.90 -1.67 23.46
C ILE A 89 -31.21 -2.47 23.29
N PRO A 90 -32.14 -2.40 24.26
CA PRO A 90 -33.40 -3.14 24.19
C PRO A 90 -34.37 -2.59 23.14
N LYS A 91 -35.31 -3.42 22.66
CA LYS A 91 -36.31 -3.07 21.62
C LYS A 91 -37.06 -1.76 21.86
N ASN A 92 -37.34 -1.46 23.12
CA ASN A 92 -38.11 -0.30 23.55
C ASN A 92 -37.26 0.95 23.78
N LYS A 93 -36.01 1.01 23.29
CA LYS A 93 -35.12 2.17 23.42
C LYS A 93 -34.57 2.61 22.05
N SER A 94 -35.47 3.13 21.21
CA SER A 94 -35.11 3.67 19.88
C SER A 94 -34.48 5.07 19.99
N PHE A 95 -34.01 5.62 18.87
CA PHE A 95 -33.46 6.98 18.77
C PHE A 95 -32.19 7.24 19.60
N ILE A 96 -31.24 6.29 19.59
CA ILE A 96 -29.97 6.40 20.34
C ILE A 96 -28.80 6.59 19.39
N THR A 97 -27.93 7.54 19.69
CA THR A 97 -26.59 7.68 19.09
C THR A 97 -25.53 7.29 20.12
N LEU A 98 -24.64 6.37 19.78
CA LEU A 98 -23.37 6.14 20.50
C LEU A 98 -22.25 6.85 19.73
N ARG A 99 -21.65 7.88 20.31
CA ARG A 99 -20.64 8.72 19.67
C ARG A 99 -19.33 8.68 20.43
N GLY A 100 -18.27 8.19 19.81
CA GLY A 100 -16.90 8.37 20.28
C GLY A 100 -16.26 9.64 19.73
N SER A 101 -15.02 9.90 20.14
CA SER A 101 -14.21 10.99 19.59
C SER A 101 -13.45 10.59 18.33
N ASP A 102 -12.87 9.39 18.35
CA ASP A 102 -12.09 8.81 17.26
C ASP A 102 -12.09 7.29 17.42
N PRO A 103 -12.27 6.51 16.35
CA PRO A 103 -12.30 5.06 16.45
C PRO A 103 -10.99 4.47 17.01
N ASN A 104 -9.84 5.13 16.87
CA ASN A 104 -8.56 4.65 17.40
C ASN A 104 -8.42 4.84 18.92
N ASN A 105 -9.27 5.65 19.56
CA ASN A 105 -9.16 5.96 20.99
C ASN A 105 -10.45 5.76 21.80
N THR A 106 -11.61 5.55 21.16
CA THR A 106 -12.85 5.15 21.83
C THR A 106 -13.21 3.72 21.44
N VAL A 107 -12.91 2.75 22.31
CA VAL A 107 -13.06 1.31 22.03
C VAL A 107 -14.05 0.67 22.99
N ILE A 108 -15.05 -0.04 22.47
CA ILE A 108 -15.96 -0.90 23.23
C ILE A 108 -15.55 -2.35 22.97
N SER A 109 -15.12 -3.05 24.01
CA SER A 109 -14.52 -4.38 23.89
C SER A 109 -15.18 -5.39 24.82
N TYR A 110 -15.40 -6.60 24.32
CA TYR A 110 -15.80 -7.75 25.12
C TYR A 110 -15.32 -9.04 24.45
N ASN A 111 -15.56 -10.21 25.05
CA ASN A 111 -14.93 -11.46 24.62
C ASN A 111 -15.83 -12.70 24.80
N LEU A 112 -17.13 -12.60 24.50
CA LEU A 112 -18.01 -13.76 24.51
C LEU A 112 -17.97 -14.49 23.16
N ASN A 113 -18.13 -15.81 23.21
CA ASN A 113 -18.44 -16.63 22.03
C ASN A 113 -19.78 -17.35 22.17
N ALA A 114 -20.29 -17.88 21.07
CA ALA A 114 -21.60 -18.51 20.98
C ALA A 114 -21.76 -19.80 21.81
N GLN A 115 -20.67 -20.49 22.13
CA GLN A 115 -20.67 -21.77 22.86
C GLN A 115 -20.49 -21.58 24.38
N MET A 116 -20.12 -20.38 24.84
CA MET A 116 -20.05 -20.10 26.28
C MET A 116 -21.42 -20.22 26.94
N MET A 117 -21.46 -20.91 28.09
CA MET A 117 -22.65 -20.99 28.94
C MET A 117 -22.98 -19.62 29.52
N ARG A 118 -24.28 -19.31 29.55
CA ARG A 118 -24.77 -18.13 30.27
C ARG A 118 -24.65 -18.35 31.79
N PRO A 119 -24.63 -17.27 32.59
CA PRO A 119 -24.58 -17.38 34.05
C PRO A 119 -25.72 -18.20 34.67
N ASP A 120 -26.87 -18.29 33.99
CA ASP A 120 -28.02 -19.09 34.43
C ASP A 120 -27.83 -20.61 34.22
N GLY A 121 -26.79 -21.03 33.49
CA GLY A 121 -26.53 -22.43 33.16
C GLY A 121 -27.56 -23.09 32.22
N ALA A 122 -28.58 -22.35 31.76
CA ALA A 122 -29.71 -22.94 31.03
C ALA A 122 -29.40 -23.16 29.55
N ARG A 123 -28.54 -22.33 28.96
CA ARG A 123 -28.12 -22.40 27.56
C ARG A 123 -26.85 -21.60 27.31
N THR A 124 -26.25 -21.80 26.13
CA THR A 124 -25.14 -20.98 25.67
C THR A 124 -25.59 -19.58 25.23
N TYR A 125 -24.64 -18.68 24.99
CA TYR A 125 -24.94 -17.36 24.42
C TYR A 125 -25.55 -17.46 23.02
N GLY A 126 -25.12 -18.43 22.20
CA GLY A 126 -25.54 -18.56 20.80
C GLY A 126 -25.30 -17.28 20.02
N ALA A 127 -26.27 -16.88 19.20
CA ALA A 127 -26.26 -15.60 18.46
C ALA A 127 -26.49 -14.36 19.34
N ASP A 128 -26.22 -14.41 20.64
CA ASP A 128 -26.30 -13.29 21.57
C ASP A 128 -24.94 -13.01 22.22
N CYS A 129 -23.84 -13.53 21.65
CA CYS A 129 -22.47 -13.35 22.14
C CYS A 129 -21.84 -11.99 21.78
N ALA A 130 -22.60 -11.04 21.21
CA ALA A 130 -22.02 -9.80 20.73
C ALA A 130 -21.56 -8.84 21.83
N THR A 131 -20.48 -8.09 21.56
CA THR A 131 -20.03 -6.96 22.40
C THR A 131 -21.10 -5.88 22.47
N LEU A 132 -21.70 -5.51 21.33
CA LEU A 132 -22.90 -4.66 21.25
C LEU A 132 -24.08 -5.46 20.67
N VAL A 133 -25.20 -5.47 21.38
CA VAL A 133 -26.46 -6.10 20.94
C VAL A 133 -27.56 -5.06 20.82
N VAL A 134 -28.04 -4.80 19.61
CA VAL A 134 -29.27 -4.03 19.36
C VAL A 134 -30.43 -5.00 19.14
N ARG A 135 -31.44 -4.96 20.03
CA ARG A 135 -32.55 -5.94 20.07
C ARG A 135 -33.83 -5.37 19.47
N GLY A 136 -33.80 -4.93 18.22
CA GLY A 136 -35.00 -4.45 17.50
C GLY A 136 -35.34 -2.99 17.78
N ALA A 137 -34.47 -2.23 18.46
CA ALA A 137 -34.61 -0.78 18.56
C ALA A 137 -34.36 -0.15 17.17
N SER A 138 -35.13 0.87 16.81
CA SER A 138 -34.98 1.57 15.53
C SER A 138 -34.20 2.87 15.70
N ASP A 139 -33.71 3.41 14.58
CA ASP A 139 -33.01 4.70 14.53
C ASP A 139 -31.77 4.71 15.42
N ILE A 140 -30.93 3.68 15.30
CA ILE A 140 -29.67 3.58 16.06
C ILE A 140 -28.52 4.12 15.22
N ILE A 141 -27.71 4.99 15.82
CA ILE A 141 -26.52 5.58 15.19
C ILE A 141 -25.27 5.19 15.98
N LEU A 142 -24.24 4.71 15.29
CA LEU A 142 -22.89 4.51 15.81
C LEU A 142 -21.95 5.47 15.08
N GLU A 143 -21.11 6.18 15.81
CA GLU A 143 -20.23 7.21 15.25
C GLU A 143 -18.86 7.22 15.93
N ASN A 144 -17.77 7.28 15.14
CA ASN A 144 -16.39 7.55 15.59
C ASN A 144 -15.91 6.65 16.75
N LEU A 145 -16.19 5.35 16.69
CA LEU A 145 -15.81 4.41 17.73
C LEU A 145 -15.45 3.03 17.15
N THR A 146 -14.69 2.26 17.92
CA THR A 146 -14.43 0.84 17.66
C THR A 146 -15.35 -0.02 18.50
N ILE A 147 -15.91 -1.06 17.90
CA ILE A 147 -16.53 -2.17 18.61
C ILE A 147 -15.79 -3.44 18.23
N GLU A 148 -15.28 -4.15 19.22
CA GLU A 148 -14.50 -5.37 18.99
C GLU A 148 -14.97 -6.53 19.84
N ASN A 149 -14.77 -7.75 19.33
CA ASN A 149 -14.83 -8.96 20.12
C ASN A 149 -13.46 -9.65 20.11
N THR A 150 -12.85 -9.74 21.28
CA THR A 150 -11.48 -10.23 21.47
C THR A 150 -11.42 -11.71 21.83
N PHE A 151 -12.51 -12.47 21.68
CA PHE A 151 -12.51 -13.90 22.00
C PHE A 151 -11.48 -14.68 21.17
N GLY A 152 -11.34 -14.33 19.89
CA GLY A 152 -10.43 -15.00 18.97
C GLY A 152 -11.11 -15.38 17.64
N PRO A 153 -10.40 -16.14 16.79
CA PRO A 153 -10.84 -16.44 15.43
C PRO A 153 -12.09 -17.33 15.37
N HIS A 154 -12.15 -18.34 16.25
CA HIS A 154 -13.24 -19.30 16.32
C HIS A 154 -13.54 -19.67 17.79
N PRO A 155 -14.79 -20.10 18.11
CA PRO A 155 -15.97 -20.14 17.25
C PRO A 155 -16.62 -18.74 17.13
N GLN A 156 -17.83 -18.66 16.55
CA GLN A 156 -18.65 -17.44 16.43
C GLN A 156 -18.51 -16.47 17.62
N ALA A 157 -17.97 -15.28 17.34
CA ALA A 157 -17.69 -14.23 18.32
C ALA A 157 -17.96 -12.85 17.69
N GLN A 158 -19.16 -12.32 17.94
CA GLN A 158 -19.66 -11.13 17.26
C GLN A 158 -19.13 -9.86 17.94
N ALA A 159 -18.65 -8.88 17.17
CA ALA A 159 -18.50 -7.51 17.68
C ALA A 159 -19.87 -6.86 17.84
N VAL A 160 -20.74 -7.03 16.83
CA VAL A 160 -22.07 -6.40 16.82
C VAL A 160 -23.14 -7.38 16.35
N LYS A 161 -24.27 -7.37 17.06
CA LYS A 161 -25.56 -7.84 16.56
C LYS A 161 -26.49 -6.67 16.33
N MET A 162 -26.79 -6.38 15.07
CA MET A 162 -27.64 -5.28 14.66
C MET A 162 -29.01 -5.79 14.20
N ALA A 163 -30.01 -5.71 15.08
CA ALA A 163 -31.41 -5.85 14.70
C ALA A 163 -32.05 -4.47 14.84
N SER A 164 -32.10 -3.70 13.76
CA SER A 164 -32.53 -2.31 13.82
C SER A 164 -33.00 -1.83 12.46
N GLU A 165 -34.19 -1.25 12.45
CA GLU A 165 -34.68 -0.49 11.30
C GLU A 165 -34.08 0.92 11.35
N ARG A 166 -33.52 1.36 10.23
CA ARG A 166 -32.80 2.65 10.11
C ARG A 166 -31.54 2.72 11.00
N ALA A 167 -30.71 1.68 10.94
CA ALA A 167 -29.41 1.67 11.59
C ALA A 167 -28.36 2.39 10.75
N LEU A 168 -27.55 3.26 11.35
CA LEU A 168 -26.48 3.98 10.69
C LEU A 168 -25.17 3.84 11.48
N ALA A 169 -24.09 3.40 10.84
CA ALA A 169 -22.75 3.42 11.38
C ALA A 169 -21.87 4.33 10.52
N VAL A 170 -21.17 5.28 11.13
CA VAL A 170 -20.33 6.26 10.42
C VAL A 170 -18.95 6.31 11.04
N ASN A 171 -17.92 6.08 10.24
CA ASN A 171 -16.52 6.14 10.69
C ASN A 171 -16.26 5.26 11.93
N CYS A 172 -16.85 4.06 11.93
CA CYS A 172 -16.67 3.06 12.98
C CYS A 172 -15.71 1.96 12.53
N ARG A 173 -15.08 1.29 13.51
CA ARG A 173 -14.34 0.04 13.29
C ARG A 173 -15.09 -1.12 13.94
N PHE A 174 -15.22 -2.22 13.23
CA PHE A 174 -15.79 -3.47 13.73
C PHE A 174 -14.75 -4.58 13.58
N VAL A 175 -14.28 -5.12 14.69
CA VAL A 175 -13.13 -6.05 14.70
C VAL A 175 -13.52 -7.36 15.39
N GLY A 176 -13.25 -8.49 14.75
CA GLY A 176 -13.56 -9.81 15.29
C GLY A 176 -12.91 -10.92 14.47
N GLY A 177 -13.21 -12.17 14.83
CA GLY A 177 -12.82 -13.36 14.08
C GLY A 177 -13.94 -13.84 13.18
N GLN A 178 -14.57 -14.95 13.54
CA GLN A 178 -15.77 -15.46 12.90
C GLN A 178 -17.02 -14.65 13.31
N ASP A 179 -17.86 -14.32 12.32
CA ASP A 179 -19.18 -13.69 12.50
C ASP A 179 -19.12 -12.28 13.12
N THR A 180 -18.12 -11.46 12.81
CA THR A 180 -17.90 -10.11 13.39
C THR A 180 -19.16 -9.23 13.45
N ILE A 181 -19.90 -9.11 12.36
CA ILE A 181 -21.16 -8.35 12.28
C ILE A 181 -22.31 -9.28 11.90
N MET A 182 -23.27 -9.43 12.82
CA MET A 182 -24.58 -9.98 12.52
C MET A 182 -25.54 -8.86 12.11
N THR A 183 -25.79 -8.71 10.82
CA THR A 183 -26.85 -7.83 10.27
C THR A 183 -28.21 -8.54 10.39
N HIS A 184 -28.72 -8.63 11.61
CA HIS A 184 -29.84 -9.52 11.94
C HIS A 184 -31.15 -9.14 11.24
N SER A 185 -31.53 -7.86 11.22
CA SER A 185 -32.74 -7.39 10.52
C SER A 185 -32.80 -5.87 10.35
N GLY A 186 -33.70 -5.40 9.48
CA GLY A 186 -33.96 -3.99 9.19
C GLY A 186 -33.04 -3.41 8.10
N ARG A 187 -33.27 -2.14 7.76
CA ARG A 187 -32.40 -1.33 6.88
C ARG A 187 -31.19 -0.79 7.63
N GLN A 188 -29.99 -1.05 7.10
CA GLN A 188 -28.73 -0.71 7.74
C GLN A 188 -27.78 -0.03 6.76
N TYR A 189 -27.09 1.03 7.21
CA TYR A 189 -26.13 1.78 6.40
C TYR A 189 -24.80 1.91 7.15
N TYR A 190 -23.73 1.42 6.55
CA TYR A 190 -22.38 1.52 7.08
C TYR A 190 -21.58 2.42 6.15
N LEU A 191 -21.12 3.56 6.64
CA LEU A 191 -20.42 4.57 5.84
C LEU A 191 -19.01 4.82 6.40
N ASN A 192 -18.01 4.70 5.53
CA ASN A 192 -16.61 4.94 5.88
C ASN A 192 -16.14 4.07 7.07
N CYS A 193 -16.61 2.83 7.15
CA CYS A 193 -16.28 1.92 8.23
C CYS A 193 -15.10 1.02 7.87
N TYR A 194 -14.34 0.60 8.89
CA TYR A 194 -13.41 -0.52 8.79
C TYR A 194 -14.09 -1.76 9.39
N ILE A 195 -14.12 -2.86 8.66
CA ILE A 195 -14.71 -4.12 9.11
C ILE A 195 -13.70 -5.22 8.90
N GLU A 196 -13.34 -5.92 9.97
CA GLU A 196 -12.34 -6.99 9.95
C GLU A 196 -12.91 -8.31 10.48
N GLY A 197 -12.57 -9.40 9.81
CA GLY A 197 -12.83 -10.75 10.33
C GLY A 197 -12.36 -11.86 9.40
N GLY A 198 -12.55 -13.09 9.86
CA GLY A 198 -12.03 -14.29 9.21
C GLY A 198 -13.10 -15.03 8.41
N THR A 199 -14.11 -15.56 9.09
CA THR A 199 -15.16 -16.41 8.49
C THR A 199 -16.54 -15.79 8.64
N ASP A 200 -17.29 -15.70 7.54
CA ASP A 200 -18.67 -15.19 7.47
C ASP A 200 -18.85 -13.88 8.25
N PHE A 201 -17.81 -13.04 8.29
CA PHE A 201 -17.73 -11.98 9.28
C PHE A 201 -18.71 -10.84 9.03
N ILE A 202 -19.41 -10.85 7.89
CA ILE A 202 -20.64 -10.09 7.65
C ILE A 202 -21.75 -11.07 7.26
N TYR A 203 -22.65 -11.37 8.20
CA TYR A 203 -23.71 -12.36 7.99
C TYR A 203 -25.06 -11.91 8.55
N GLY A 204 -26.14 -12.61 8.15
CA GLY A 204 -27.50 -12.25 8.55
C GLY A 204 -28.46 -12.00 7.40
N HIS A 205 -29.53 -11.25 7.68
CA HIS A 205 -30.72 -11.13 6.83
C HIS A 205 -31.05 -9.65 6.50
N ALA A 206 -30.27 -8.67 6.94
CA ALA A 206 -30.63 -7.27 6.75
C ALA A 206 -30.61 -6.83 5.27
N GLN A 207 -31.30 -5.72 5.00
CA GLN A 207 -31.07 -4.92 3.81
C GLN A 207 -29.97 -3.91 4.15
N ALA A 208 -28.73 -4.19 3.74
CA ALA A 208 -27.57 -3.42 4.20
C ALA A 208 -26.72 -2.88 3.04
N VAL A 209 -26.34 -1.61 3.16
CA VAL A 209 -25.33 -0.98 2.31
C VAL A 209 -24.08 -0.73 3.14
N PHE A 210 -22.94 -1.11 2.59
CA PHE A 210 -21.61 -0.74 3.05
C PHE A 210 -21.02 0.19 2.00
N GLU A 211 -20.84 1.47 2.31
CA GLU A 211 -20.34 2.48 1.36
C GLU A 211 -19.01 3.06 1.81
N ASN A 212 -18.04 3.10 0.90
CA ASN A 212 -16.68 3.58 1.16
C ASN A 212 -16.03 2.89 2.37
N CYS A 213 -16.38 1.63 2.62
CA CYS A 213 -15.83 0.86 3.73
C CYS A 213 -14.54 0.14 3.29
N ARG A 214 -13.63 -0.07 4.23
CA ARG A 214 -12.57 -1.07 4.10
C ARG A 214 -13.03 -2.37 4.75
N ILE A 215 -13.16 -3.41 3.95
CA ILE A 215 -13.52 -4.75 4.37
C ILE A 215 -12.23 -5.58 4.35
N HIS A 216 -11.78 -6.06 5.50
CA HIS A 216 -10.47 -6.66 5.67
C HIS A 216 -10.58 -8.11 6.15
N SER A 217 -10.04 -9.06 5.37
CA SER A 217 -10.02 -10.47 5.74
C SER A 217 -8.69 -10.85 6.36
N ASN A 218 -8.73 -11.35 7.59
CA ASN A 218 -7.56 -11.85 8.32
C ASN A 218 -7.41 -13.39 8.27
N GLU A 219 -8.36 -14.10 7.63
CA GLU A 219 -8.29 -15.55 7.41
C GLU A 219 -8.80 -15.98 6.04
N SER A 220 -8.30 -17.14 5.57
CA SER A 220 -8.68 -17.75 4.29
C SER A 220 -10.04 -18.46 4.38
N SER A 221 -11.12 -17.71 4.25
CA SER A 221 -12.49 -18.23 4.37
C SER A 221 -13.46 -17.46 3.46
N HIS A 222 -14.48 -16.80 4.03
CA HIS A 222 -15.52 -16.11 3.29
C HIS A 222 -15.89 -14.79 3.97
N ILE A 223 -16.08 -13.73 3.18
CA ILE A 223 -16.46 -12.40 3.70
C ILE A 223 -17.93 -12.39 4.14
N THR A 224 -18.83 -12.86 3.27
CA THR A 224 -20.28 -12.72 3.50
C THR A 224 -21.04 -14.02 3.55
N ALA A 225 -22.06 -14.05 4.41
CA ALA A 225 -23.07 -15.12 4.49
C ALA A 225 -24.49 -14.55 4.66
N HIS A 226 -25.13 -14.14 3.56
CA HIS A 226 -26.48 -13.57 3.60
C HIS A 226 -27.57 -14.65 3.59
N ALA A 227 -28.72 -14.35 4.21
CA ALA A 227 -29.69 -15.34 4.68
C ALA A 227 -31.12 -15.19 4.12
N ALA A 228 -31.33 -14.50 2.99
CA ALA A 228 -32.67 -14.43 2.41
C ALA A 228 -33.24 -15.81 2.02
N THR A 229 -34.49 -16.04 2.41
CA THR A 229 -35.20 -17.32 2.23
C THR A 229 -36.20 -17.31 1.08
N GLU A 230 -36.54 -16.14 0.54
CA GLU A 230 -37.53 -15.95 -0.53
C GLU A 230 -37.04 -14.90 -1.54
N SER A 231 -37.46 -15.00 -2.80
CA SER A 231 -36.98 -14.17 -3.91
C SER A 231 -37.47 -12.72 -3.88
N ASN A 232 -38.62 -12.47 -3.27
CA ASN A 232 -39.29 -11.16 -3.23
C ASN A 232 -38.85 -10.30 -2.04
N LEU A 233 -38.00 -10.80 -1.14
CA LEU A 233 -37.51 -10.03 -0.02
C LEU A 233 -36.58 -8.90 -0.49
N PRO A 234 -36.67 -7.69 0.08
CA PRO A 234 -35.80 -6.57 -0.26
C PRO A 234 -34.39 -6.68 0.34
N THR A 235 -34.09 -7.77 1.07
CA THR A 235 -32.86 -7.94 1.85
C THR A 235 -31.66 -8.39 1.02
N GLY A 236 -30.46 -8.10 1.49
CA GLY A 236 -29.23 -8.34 0.76
C GLY A 236 -28.17 -7.33 1.11
N TYR A 237 -26.95 -7.58 0.62
CA TYR A 237 -25.82 -6.69 0.83
C TYR A 237 -25.40 -6.02 -0.46
N VAL A 238 -25.16 -4.71 -0.39
CA VAL A 238 -24.46 -3.96 -1.41
C VAL A 238 -23.21 -3.36 -0.79
N PHE A 239 -22.04 -3.76 -1.27
CA PHE A 239 -20.78 -3.07 -1.03
C PHE A 239 -20.61 -2.05 -2.14
N TYR A 240 -20.61 -0.76 -1.81
CA TYR A 240 -20.61 0.34 -2.75
C TYR A 240 -19.30 1.14 -2.59
N ASN A 241 -18.45 1.13 -3.61
CA ASN A 241 -17.15 1.83 -3.58
C ASN A 241 -16.22 1.40 -2.42
N CYS A 242 -16.28 0.13 -2.01
CA CYS A 242 -15.48 -0.39 -0.90
C CYS A 242 -14.08 -0.86 -1.34
N ASP A 243 -13.14 -0.88 -0.39
CA ASP A 243 -11.87 -1.60 -0.53
C ASP A 243 -11.95 -2.95 0.15
N ILE A 244 -11.85 -4.02 -0.63
CA ILE A 244 -11.82 -5.39 -0.14
C ILE A 244 -10.36 -5.82 -0.10
N THR A 245 -9.84 -5.98 1.11
CA THR A 245 -8.41 -6.19 1.38
C THR A 245 -8.19 -7.47 2.17
N THR A 246 -7.01 -8.05 2.07
CA THR A 246 -6.66 -9.26 2.82
C THR A 246 -5.32 -9.10 3.52
N ASP A 247 -5.11 -9.84 4.60
CA ASP A 247 -3.77 -10.08 5.10
C ASP A 247 -2.91 -10.81 4.08
N GLU A 248 -1.60 -10.76 4.26
CA GLU A 248 -0.67 -11.45 3.38
C GLU A 248 -0.89 -12.97 3.42
N GLY A 249 -0.98 -13.59 2.25
CA GLY A 249 -1.18 -15.04 2.11
C GLY A 249 -2.62 -15.50 2.34
N VAL A 250 -3.54 -14.61 2.76
CA VAL A 250 -4.96 -14.93 2.90
C VAL A 250 -5.63 -15.04 1.53
N LEU A 251 -6.32 -16.17 1.31
CA LEU A 251 -7.15 -16.41 0.14
C LEU A 251 -8.61 -16.60 0.56
N THR A 252 -9.46 -15.64 0.24
CA THR A 252 -10.85 -15.59 0.70
C THR A 252 -11.84 -15.49 -0.46
N ASP A 253 -13.05 -15.98 -0.24
CA ASP A 253 -14.18 -15.75 -1.13
C ASP A 253 -14.92 -14.47 -0.75
N LEU A 254 -15.47 -13.79 -1.74
CA LEU A 254 -16.36 -12.63 -1.54
C LEU A 254 -17.63 -13.02 -0.78
N GLY A 255 -18.05 -14.29 -0.83
CA GLY A 255 -19.12 -14.77 0.02
C GLY A 255 -19.73 -16.09 -0.39
N ARG A 256 -20.75 -16.49 0.37
CA ARG A 256 -21.51 -17.72 0.16
C ARG A 256 -22.97 -17.62 0.65
N PRO A 257 -23.92 -18.33 0.02
CA PRO A 257 -25.34 -18.19 0.31
C PRO A 257 -25.75 -19.08 1.50
N TRP A 258 -25.91 -18.50 2.68
CA TRP A 258 -26.38 -19.23 3.86
C TRP A 258 -27.82 -19.75 3.68
N ARG A 259 -28.63 -19.04 2.87
CA ARG A 259 -30.01 -19.41 2.47
C ARG A 259 -30.23 -19.25 0.96
N PRO A 260 -31.27 -19.87 0.36
CA PRO A 260 -31.36 -20.05 -1.09
C PRO A 260 -31.34 -18.74 -1.88
N TYR A 261 -32.09 -17.73 -1.42
CA TYR A 261 -32.23 -16.46 -2.14
C TYR A 261 -31.27 -15.39 -1.64
N SER A 262 -30.13 -15.81 -1.08
CA SER A 262 -29.08 -14.90 -0.64
C SER A 262 -28.65 -13.96 -1.78
N ARG A 263 -28.38 -12.69 -1.44
CA ARG A 263 -28.09 -11.64 -2.40
C ARG A 263 -26.94 -10.77 -1.91
N VAL A 264 -25.88 -10.71 -2.70
CA VAL A 264 -24.68 -9.91 -2.42
C VAL A 264 -24.17 -9.27 -3.70
N VAL A 265 -23.94 -7.96 -3.67
CA VAL A 265 -23.43 -7.20 -4.81
C VAL A 265 -22.20 -6.40 -4.39
N TYR A 266 -21.11 -6.53 -5.15
CA TYR A 266 -19.92 -5.69 -5.06
C TYR A 266 -19.97 -4.67 -6.19
N TYR A 267 -20.36 -3.45 -5.85
CA TYR A 267 -20.55 -2.34 -6.75
C TYR A 267 -19.32 -1.43 -6.68
N ASN A 268 -18.53 -1.44 -7.74
CA ASN A 268 -17.40 -0.55 -7.96
C ASN A 268 -16.34 -0.63 -6.85
N CYS A 269 -16.08 -1.85 -6.39
CA CYS A 269 -15.14 -2.11 -5.30
C CYS A 269 -13.72 -2.32 -5.84
N TRP A 270 -12.72 -2.02 -5.02
CA TRP A 270 -11.35 -2.48 -5.23
C TRP A 270 -11.16 -3.85 -4.57
N LEU A 271 -10.65 -4.83 -5.31
CA LEU A 271 -10.48 -6.21 -4.86
C LEU A 271 -9.00 -6.58 -4.80
N ASP A 272 -8.49 -6.80 -3.60
CA ASP A 272 -7.10 -7.21 -3.38
C ASP A 272 -6.81 -8.63 -3.91
N LYS A 273 -5.53 -8.95 -4.10
CA LYS A 273 -5.08 -10.19 -4.73
C LYS A 273 -5.46 -11.46 -3.95
N GLY A 274 -5.78 -11.31 -2.66
CA GLY A 274 -6.28 -12.38 -1.82
C GLY A 274 -7.71 -12.84 -2.13
N ILE A 275 -8.41 -12.18 -3.05
CA ILE A 275 -9.72 -12.66 -3.53
C ILE A 275 -9.51 -13.81 -4.51
N LYS A 276 -10.07 -14.99 -4.18
CA LYS A 276 -9.97 -16.19 -5.03
C LYS A 276 -10.54 -15.91 -6.44
N PRO A 277 -9.95 -16.46 -7.51
CA PRO A 277 -10.48 -16.29 -8.87
C PRO A 277 -11.94 -16.71 -9.02
N PHE A 278 -12.32 -17.87 -8.46
CA PHE A 278 -13.71 -18.36 -8.46
C PHE A 278 -14.64 -17.44 -7.65
N GLY A 279 -14.11 -16.82 -6.59
CA GLY A 279 -14.69 -15.69 -5.85
C GLY A 279 -15.88 -15.99 -4.96
N TRP A 280 -16.60 -17.11 -5.19
CA TRP A 280 -17.87 -17.42 -4.54
C TRP A 280 -17.94 -18.90 -4.17
N ASP A 281 -18.38 -19.21 -2.95
CA ASP A 281 -18.68 -20.58 -2.56
C ASP A 281 -20.20 -20.78 -2.56
N ASN A 282 -20.67 -21.91 -3.08
CA ASN A 282 -22.10 -22.21 -3.21
C ASN A 282 -22.69 -22.86 -1.94
N TRP A 283 -22.02 -22.72 -0.79
CA TRP A 283 -22.36 -23.39 0.47
C TRP A 283 -22.33 -24.93 0.36
N ARG A 284 -21.50 -25.47 -0.55
CA ARG A 284 -21.44 -26.89 -0.91
C ARG A 284 -22.78 -27.47 -1.35
N ASP A 285 -23.66 -26.64 -1.90
CA ASP A 285 -25.00 -27.02 -2.37
C ASP A 285 -25.27 -26.40 -3.75
N PRO A 286 -25.16 -27.17 -4.85
CA PRO A 286 -25.44 -26.68 -6.20
C PRO A 286 -26.86 -26.12 -6.40
N ASN A 287 -27.83 -26.42 -5.52
CA ASN A 287 -29.15 -25.81 -5.61
C ASN A 287 -29.14 -24.32 -5.25
N ARG A 288 -28.15 -23.87 -4.48
CA ARG A 288 -27.96 -22.44 -4.17
C ARG A 288 -27.70 -21.63 -5.44
N GLU A 289 -26.96 -22.19 -6.38
CA GLU A 289 -26.60 -21.53 -7.64
C GLU A 289 -27.82 -21.14 -8.49
N LYS A 290 -28.96 -21.83 -8.31
CA LYS A 290 -30.19 -21.58 -9.05
C LYS A 290 -30.97 -20.36 -8.54
N THR A 291 -30.75 -19.96 -7.29
CA THR A 291 -31.63 -19.00 -6.58
C THR A 291 -30.88 -17.83 -5.95
N ALA A 292 -29.60 -18.01 -5.63
CA ALA A 292 -28.76 -16.95 -5.07
C ALA A 292 -28.41 -15.91 -6.14
N PHE A 293 -28.31 -14.64 -5.74
CA PHE A 293 -27.94 -13.54 -6.62
C PHE A 293 -26.63 -12.89 -6.14
N TYR A 294 -25.52 -13.32 -6.75
CA TYR A 294 -24.19 -12.82 -6.41
C TYR A 294 -23.60 -12.11 -7.61
N ALA A 295 -23.18 -10.86 -7.44
CA ALA A 295 -22.81 -10.03 -8.57
C ALA A 295 -21.68 -9.04 -8.29
N GLU A 296 -20.97 -8.69 -9.35
CA GLU A 296 -20.02 -7.57 -9.39
C GLU A 296 -20.47 -6.57 -10.45
N TYR A 297 -20.16 -5.30 -10.23
CA TYR A 297 -20.35 -4.23 -11.21
C TYR A 297 -19.15 -3.29 -11.19
N LYS A 298 -18.39 -3.22 -12.28
CA LYS A 298 -17.22 -2.32 -12.44
C LYS A 298 -16.21 -2.37 -11.27
N SER A 299 -16.14 -3.50 -10.56
CA SER A 299 -15.10 -3.72 -9.56
C SER A 299 -13.76 -3.92 -10.26
N SER A 300 -12.70 -3.34 -9.69
CA SER A 300 -11.32 -3.40 -10.20
C SER A 300 -10.42 -3.99 -9.12
N GLY A 301 -9.21 -4.44 -9.44
CA GLY A 301 -8.41 -5.17 -8.46
C GLY A 301 -7.41 -6.13 -9.07
N PRO A 302 -6.24 -6.42 -8.46
CA PRO A 302 -5.52 -7.65 -8.77
C PRO A 302 -6.35 -8.91 -8.45
N GLY A 303 -7.33 -8.83 -7.53
CA GLY A 303 -8.30 -9.90 -7.27
C GLY A 303 -9.57 -9.81 -8.11
N ALA A 304 -9.75 -8.76 -8.92
CA ALA A 304 -10.89 -8.63 -9.82
C ALA A 304 -10.64 -9.47 -11.07
N ASN A 305 -11.35 -10.60 -11.19
CA ASN A 305 -11.20 -11.51 -12.31
C ASN A 305 -12.57 -11.98 -12.83
N PRO A 306 -13.33 -11.10 -13.51
CA PRO A 306 -14.68 -11.40 -14.00
C PRO A 306 -14.77 -12.69 -14.83
N SER A 307 -13.75 -12.97 -15.65
CA SER A 307 -13.70 -14.16 -16.51
C SER A 307 -13.54 -15.48 -15.76
N ALA A 308 -12.99 -15.47 -14.55
CA ALA A 308 -12.75 -16.68 -13.75
C ALA A 308 -13.79 -16.89 -12.64
N ARG A 309 -14.73 -15.94 -12.46
CA ARG A 309 -15.77 -16.04 -11.44
C ARG A 309 -16.67 -17.25 -11.66
N ALA A 310 -17.26 -17.72 -10.56
CA ALA A 310 -18.27 -18.76 -10.61
C ALA A 310 -19.33 -18.46 -11.67
N LYS A 311 -19.62 -19.43 -12.55
CA LYS A 311 -20.51 -19.24 -13.71
C LYS A 311 -21.94 -18.84 -13.35
N TRP A 312 -22.36 -19.12 -12.11
CA TRP A 312 -23.67 -18.74 -11.57
C TRP A 312 -23.71 -17.32 -10.99
N SER A 313 -22.56 -16.64 -10.88
CA SER A 313 -22.49 -15.22 -10.52
C SER A 313 -22.74 -14.31 -11.73
N HIS A 314 -22.91 -13.02 -11.49
CA HIS A 314 -23.26 -12.05 -12.53
C HIS A 314 -22.27 -10.89 -12.60
N GLN A 315 -21.91 -10.50 -13.83
CA GLN A 315 -21.34 -9.19 -14.11
C GLN A 315 -22.47 -8.30 -14.60
N LEU A 316 -22.81 -7.26 -13.84
CA LEU A 316 -23.96 -6.42 -14.15
C LEU A 316 -23.64 -5.45 -15.27
N THR A 317 -24.63 -5.18 -16.12
CA THR A 317 -24.65 -4.03 -17.02
C THR A 317 -25.03 -2.76 -16.25
N ASP A 318 -24.76 -1.58 -16.83
CA ASP A 318 -25.12 -0.28 -16.23
C ASP A 318 -26.62 -0.19 -15.87
N GLU A 319 -27.50 -0.72 -16.73
CA GLU A 319 -28.95 -0.77 -16.48
C GLU A 319 -29.30 -1.69 -15.30
N GLN A 320 -28.73 -2.89 -15.27
CA GLN A 320 -28.95 -3.85 -14.19
C GLN A 320 -28.38 -3.37 -12.86
N ALA A 321 -27.26 -2.65 -12.89
CA ALA A 321 -26.59 -2.13 -11.72
C ALA A 321 -27.37 -1.01 -11.03
N ARG A 322 -28.16 -0.23 -11.78
CA ARG A 322 -28.92 0.92 -11.27
C ARG A 322 -29.77 0.58 -10.03
N LYS A 323 -30.45 -0.57 -10.02
CA LYS A 323 -31.30 -0.98 -8.88
C LYS A 323 -30.52 -1.27 -7.59
N PHE A 324 -29.19 -1.43 -7.68
CA PHE A 324 -28.31 -1.68 -6.54
C PHE A 324 -27.61 -0.42 -6.04
N GLN A 325 -27.78 0.74 -6.68
CA GLN A 325 -27.29 1.99 -6.10
C GLN A 325 -28.06 2.29 -4.80
N PRO A 326 -27.43 2.88 -3.77
CA PRO A 326 -28.06 3.03 -2.46
C PRO A 326 -29.42 3.77 -2.49
N GLU A 327 -29.60 4.74 -3.39
CA GLU A 327 -30.86 5.47 -3.58
C GLU A 327 -32.04 4.63 -4.08
N PHE A 328 -31.76 3.49 -4.73
CA PHE A 328 -32.78 2.55 -5.18
C PHE A 328 -32.85 1.35 -4.24
N PHE A 329 -31.69 0.81 -3.85
CA PHE A 329 -31.62 -0.39 -3.05
C PHE A 329 -32.18 -0.19 -1.63
N MET A 330 -32.07 1.00 -1.02
CA MET A 330 -32.48 1.23 0.38
C MET A 330 -33.93 1.73 0.56
N LYS A 331 -34.70 1.77 -0.53
CA LYS A 331 -36.11 2.20 -0.48
C LYS A 331 -36.96 1.24 0.36
N VAL A 332 -37.91 1.82 1.09
CA VAL A 332 -38.95 1.06 1.79
C VAL A 332 -39.82 0.35 0.75
N ASP A 333 -40.06 -0.95 0.97
CA ASP A 333 -40.81 -1.83 0.07
C ASP A 333 -40.33 -1.81 -1.40
N GLY A 334 -39.08 -1.37 -1.63
CA GLY A 334 -38.48 -1.19 -2.96
C GLY A 334 -38.93 0.06 -3.72
N GLN A 335 -39.79 0.92 -3.16
CA GLN A 335 -40.39 2.05 -3.89
C GLN A 335 -40.21 3.41 -3.20
N THR A 336 -40.35 3.46 -1.88
CA THR A 336 -40.49 4.72 -1.14
C THR A 336 -39.15 5.17 -0.54
N THR A 337 -38.76 6.42 -0.81
CA THR A 337 -37.64 7.09 -0.12
C THR A 337 -38.17 7.79 1.12
N ASP A 338 -37.88 7.24 2.30
CA ASP A 338 -38.25 7.88 3.57
C ASP A 338 -37.25 8.97 3.99
N LEU A 339 -37.60 9.77 5.00
CA LEU A 339 -36.77 10.89 5.44
C LEU A 339 -35.38 10.44 5.92
N TRP A 340 -35.27 9.23 6.47
CA TRP A 340 -33.99 8.67 6.89
C TRP A 340 -33.06 8.44 5.71
N LEU A 341 -33.55 7.74 4.67
CA LEU A 341 -32.79 7.56 3.45
C LEU A 341 -32.50 8.89 2.77
N GLN A 342 -33.48 9.80 2.67
CA GLN A 342 -33.30 11.09 2.02
C GLN A 342 -32.13 11.89 2.64
N LYS A 343 -32.05 11.95 3.98
CA LYS A 343 -30.93 12.62 4.67
C LYS A 343 -29.58 12.02 4.34
N ILE A 344 -29.51 10.68 4.25
CA ILE A 344 -28.29 9.98 3.82
C ILE A 344 -27.96 10.36 2.38
N LEU A 345 -28.92 10.30 1.45
CA LEU A 345 -28.70 10.63 0.05
C LEU A 345 -28.26 12.07 -0.17
N ASP A 346 -28.84 13.03 0.57
CA ASP A 346 -28.45 14.44 0.50
C ASP A 346 -27.01 14.62 0.99
N PHE A 347 -26.63 13.95 2.09
CA PHE A 347 -25.25 13.92 2.54
C PHE A 347 -24.31 13.27 1.53
N ARG A 348 -24.70 12.12 0.95
CA ARG A 348 -23.93 11.41 -0.08
C ARG A 348 -23.65 12.33 -1.26
N LYS A 349 -24.69 12.97 -1.80
CA LYS A 349 -24.58 13.90 -2.93
C LYS A 349 -23.67 15.08 -2.64
N ALA A 350 -23.64 15.56 -1.40
CA ALA A 350 -22.82 16.69 -1.00
C ALA A 350 -21.37 16.33 -0.64
N ASN A 351 -21.08 15.09 -0.23
CA ASN A 351 -19.82 14.74 0.43
C ASN A 351 -19.12 13.47 -0.06
N LEU A 352 -19.81 12.59 -0.80
CA LEU A 352 -19.23 11.33 -1.28
C LEU A 352 -18.93 11.38 -2.78
N ILE A 353 -17.88 10.66 -3.11
CA ILE A 353 -17.29 10.61 -4.43
C ILE A 353 -17.53 9.21 -5.00
N GLU A 354 -18.19 9.12 -6.16
CA GLU A 354 -18.25 7.85 -6.90
C GLU A 354 -16.89 7.55 -7.52
N ARG A 355 -16.38 6.31 -7.40
CA ARG A 355 -15.15 5.87 -8.07
C ARG A 355 -15.39 5.81 -9.59
N LYS A 356 -15.23 6.94 -10.27
CA LYS A 356 -15.45 7.07 -11.70
C LYS A 356 -14.24 6.59 -12.49
N VAL A 357 -14.48 6.15 -13.73
CA VAL A 357 -13.42 5.86 -14.70
C VAL A 357 -13.27 7.08 -15.61
N PHE A 358 -12.04 7.53 -15.80
CA PHE A 358 -11.64 8.68 -16.61
C PHE A 358 -10.74 8.16 -17.74
N GLU A 359 -11.35 7.72 -18.84
CA GLU A 359 -10.61 7.22 -20.02
C GLU A 359 -9.95 8.39 -20.75
N VAL A 360 -8.63 8.39 -20.87
CA VAL A 360 -7.89 9.55 -21.39
C VAL A 360 -8.28 9.96 -22.82
N ARG A 361 -8.79 9.02 -23.63
CA ARG A 361 -9.32 9.33 -24.97
C ARG A 361 -10.60 10.16 -24.94
N GLU A 362 -11.41 10.05 -23.90
CA GLU A 362 -12.58 10.92 -23.69
C GLU A 362 -12.18 12.36 -23.36
N TYR A 363 -10.92 12.56 -22.97
CA TYR A 363 -10.31 13.86 -22.70
C TYR A 363 -9.46 14.38 -23.86
N GLY A 364 -9.42 13.65 -24.98
CA GLY A 364 -8.76 14.07 -26.23
C GLY A 364 -7.41 13.41 -26.52
N ALA A 365 -7.00 12.41 -25.73
CA ALA A 365 -5.76 11.67 -26.02
C ALA A 365 -5.91 10.84 -27.31
N ILE A 366 -4.90 10.88 -28.17
CA ILE A 366 -4.91 10.22 -29.48
C ILE A 366 -4.28 8.82 -29.42
N GLY A 367 -3.18 8.67 -28.67
CA GLY A 367 -2.53 7.38 -28.47
C GLY A 367 -1.83 6.82 -29.72
N ASP A 368 -1.32 7.68 -30.61
CA ASP A 368 -0.60 7.32 -31.84
C ASP A 368 0.94 7.22 -31.67
N GLY A 369 1.44 7.50 -30.47
CA GLY A 369 2.86 7.51 -30.11
C GLY A 369 3.65 8.69 -30.67
N ARG A 370 2.99 9.70 -31.22
CA ARG A 370 3.59 10.89 -31.85
C ARG A 370 3.00 12.19 -31.31
N THR A 371 1.68 12.23 -31.16
CA THR A 371 0.95 13.35 -30.57
C THR A 371 1.25 13.41 -29.08
N ILE A 372 1.59 14.60 -28.57
CA ILE A 372 1.82 14.80 -27.14
C ILE A 372 0.46 14.87 -26.44
N ASP A 373 0.08 13.76 -25.78
CA ASP A 373 -1.21 13.54 -25.12
C ASP A 373 -1.26 14.09 -23.68
N THR A 374 -0.23 14.82 -23.24
CA THR A 374 -0.08 15.28 -21.84
C THR A 374 -1.29 16.03 -21.33
N ASP A 375 -1.80 17.01 -22.09
CA ASP A 375 -2.91 17.84 -21.62
C ASP A 375 -4.19 17.01 -21.43
N ALA A 376 -4.43 16.02 -22.31
CA ALA A 376 -5.58 15.13 -22.19
C ALA A 376 -5.43 14.18 -20.99
N ILE A 377 -4.24 13.60 -20.78
CA ILE A 377 -3.96 12.71 -19.65
C ILE A 377 -4.04 13.49 -18.33
N GLN A 378 -3.41 14.66 -18.24
CA GLN A 378 -3.44 15.48 -17.04
C GLN A 378 -4.86 15.97 -16.75
N LYS A 379 -5.64 16.34 -17.77
CA LYS A 379 -7.05 16.70 -17.60
C LYS A 379 -7.87 15.53 -17.04
N ALA A 380 -7.66 14.31 -17.52
CA ALA A 380 -8.32 13.13 -16.96
C ALA A 380 -7.96 12.92 -15.47
N ILE A 381 -6.69 13.11 -15.10
CA ILE A 381 -6.23 13.05 -13.70
C ILE A 381 -6.85 14.16 -12.86
N ASP A 382 -6.89 15.40 -13.36
CA ASP A 382 -7.44 16.55 -12.66
C ASP A 382 -8.95 16.38 -12.44
N GLU A 383 -9.69 15.93 -13.45
CA GLU A 383 -11.12 15.63 -13.33
C GLU A 383 -11.38 14.44 -12.39
N CYS A 384 -10.50 13.43 -12.38
CA CYS A 384 -10.53 12.37 -11.39
C CYS A 384 -10.35 12.93 -9.97
N GLY A 385 -9.39 13.84 -9.77
CA GLY A 385 -9.15 14.52 -8.50
C GLY A 385 -10.32 15.41 -8.05
N LYS A 386 -10.94 16.16 -8.97
CA LYS A 386 -12.13 16.99 -8.70
C LYS A 386 -13.36 16.16 -8.40
N ALA A 387 -13.51 15.04 -9.11
CA ALA A 387 -14.54 14.06 -8.80
C ALA A 387 -14.25 13.38 -7.47
N GLY A 388 -13.01 13.47 -6.96
CA GLY A 388 -12.57 13.11 -5.62
C GLY A 388 -11.86 11.76 -5.52
N GLY A 389 -11.51 11.16 -6.64
CA GLY A 389 -10.88 9.85 -6.76
C GLY A 389 -11.56 8.97 -7.81
N GLY A 390 -10.88 7.91 -8.23
CA GLY A 390 -11.32 7.04 -9.32
C GLY A 390 -10.17 6.38 -10.06
N THR A 391 -10.46 5.86 -11.25
CA THR A 391 -9.46 5.26 -12.14
C THR A 391 -9.26 6.14 -13.36
N VAL A 392 -8.03 6.59 -13.61
CA VAL A 392 -7.63 7.17 -14.89
C VAL A 392 -7.15 6.03 -15.77
N LEU A 393 -7.85 5.76 -16.87
CA LEU A 393 -7.61 4.61 -17.72
C LEU A 393 -6.77 5.00 -18.94
N ILE A 394 -5.61 4.36 -19.09
CA ILE A 394 -4.75 4.36 -20.28
C ILE A 394 -5.01 3.04 -21.03
N SER A 395 -5.97 3.07 -21.96
CA SER A 395 -6.36 1.89 -22.75
C SER A 395 -5.41 1.59 -23.92
N ALA A 396 -5.45 0.38 -24.48
CA ALA A 396 -4.51 -0.11 -25.51
C ALA A 396 -4.23 0.89 -26.65
N ARG A 397 -3.01 1.45 -26.67
CA ARG A 397 -2.42 2.42 -27.63
C ARG A 397 -1.04 2.86 -27.11
N THR A 398 -0.33 3.74 -27.82
CA THR A 398 0.89 4.39 -27.29
C THR A 398 0.65 5.88 -27.10
N TYR A 399 0.69 6.39 -25.87
CA TYR A 399 0.47 7.80 -25.57
C TYR A 399 1.80 8.46 -25.26
N LEU A 400 2.21 9.42 -26.09
CA LEU A 400 3.44 10.19 -25.86
C LEU A 400 3.11 11.33 -24.89
N SER A 401 3.89 11.51 -23.82
CA SER A 401 3.60 12.54 -22.81
C SER A 401 4.87 13.15 -22.22
N ARG A 402 4.81 14.46 -21.97
CA ARG A 402 5.60 15.19 -20.99
C ARG A 402 5.25 14.73 -19.54
N PRO A 403 5.92 15.24 -18.50
CA PRO A 403 5.56 14.96 -17.11
C PRO A 403 4.07 15.10 -16.78
N ILE A 404 3.55 14.15 -16.01
CA ILE A 404 2.18 14.16 -15.45
C ILE A 404 2.23 14.00 -13.92
N PHE A 405 1.24 14.55 -13.22
CA PHE A 405 1.17 14.56 -11.76
C PHE A 405 -0.15 13.98 -11.27
N LEU A 406 -0.04 12.98 -10.39
CA LEU A 406 -1.19 12.28 -9.80
C LEU A 406 -1.93 13.13 -8.76
N CYS A 407 -3.16 12.74 -8.44
CA CYS A 407 -3.98 13.30 -7.37
C CYS A 407 -4.24 12.28 -6.25
N ASN A 408 -4.94 12.67 -5.18
CA ASN A 408 -5.37 11.72 -4.13
C ASN A 408 -6.39 10.70 -4.68
N ARG A 409 -6.43 9.50 -4.11
CA ARG A 409 -7.42 8.45 -4.39
C ARG A 409 -7.53 8.09 -5.88
N VAL A 410 -6.40 8.07 -6.59
CA VAL A 410 -6.34 7.77 -8.02
C VAL A 410 -5.71 6.41 -8.29
N ASN A 411 -6.30 5.66 -9.21
CA ASN A 411 -5.66 4.54 -9.88
C ASN A 411 -5.31 4.94 -11.32
N LEU A 412 -4.03 5.15 -11.63
CA LEU A 412 -3.57 5.24 -13.01
C LEU A 412 -3.42 3.81 -13.57
N GLN A 413 -4.45 3.34 -14.27
CA GLN A 413 -4.47 1.99 -14.84
C GLN A 413 -3.90 2.00 -16.25
N ILE A 414 -2.86 1.20 -16.50
CA ILE A 414 -2.24 0.99 -17.81
C ILE A 414 -2.62 -0.41 -18.30
N ASP A 415 -3.60 -0.47 -19.19
CA ASP A 415 -4.12 -1.74 -19.69
C ASP A 415 -3.08 -2.55 -20.46
N GLU A 416 -3.31 -3.85 -20.57
CA GLU A 416 -2.53 -4.72 -21.43
C GLU A 416 -2.48 -4.15 -22.86
N SER A 417 -1.31 -4.17 -23.49
CA SER A 417 -1.03 -3.53 -24.79
C SER A 417 -1.09 -1.99 -24.82
N ALA A 418 -1.32 -1.31 -23.70
CA ALA A 418 -1.13 0.12 -23.60
C ALA A 418 0.32 0.48 -23.28
N LYS A 419 0.78 1.62 -23.78
CA LYS A 419 2.09 2.21 -23.48
C LYS A 419 1.94 3.69 -23.16
N LEU A 420 2.34 4.10 -21.96
CA LEU A 420 2.55 5.51 -21.60
C LEU A 420 4.04 5.84 -21.80
N LYS A 421 4.36 6.60 -22.83
CA LYS A 421 5.73 6.87 -23.26
C LYS A 421 6.12 8.32 -22.98
N ALA A 422 7.25 8.53 -22.31
CA ALA A 422 7.84 9.83 -22.09
C ALA A 422 8.32 10.48 -23.39
N THR A 423 8.21 11.79 -23.51
CA THR A 423 9.03 12.55 -24.47
C THR A 423 10.51 12.37 -24.14
N ASP A 424 11.36 12.48 -25.16
CA ASP A 424 12.82 12.40 -25.00
C ASP A 424 13.49 13.78 -24.99
N ASP A 425 12.73 14.88 -25.15
CA ASP A 425 13.26 16.25 -25.07
C ASP A 425 13.55 16.66 -23.61
N PRO A 426 14.81 16.93 -23.24
CA PRO A 426 15.15 17.39 -21.90
C PRO A 426 14.45 18.68 -21.46
N GLN A 427 14.05 19.54 -22.41
CA GLN A 427 13.33 20.78 -22.11
C GLN A 427 11.93 20.53 -21.56
N ASP A 428 11.30 19.38 -21.86
CA ASP A 428 9.99 19.04 -21.30
C ASP A 428 10.04 18.70 -19.81
N PHE A 429 11.23 18.36 -19.29
CA PHE A 429 11.42 17.91 -17.91
C PHE A 429 12.03 19.00 -17.01
N ILE A 430 12.64 20.05 -17.56
CA ILE A 430 13.31 21.06 -16.75
C ILE A 430 12.30 21.91 -15.97
N LYS A 431 12.56 22.16 -14.68
CA LYS A 431 11.67 23.00 -13.86
C LYS A 431 11.78 24.47 -14.24
N PRO A 432 10.71 25.27 -14.02
CA PRO A 432 10.76 26.71 -14.22
C PRO A 432 11.94 27.37 -13.48
N GLY A 433 12.67 28.25 -14.18
CA GLY A 433 13.85 28.94 -13.64
C GLY A 433 15.13 28.11 -13.59
N LYS A 434 15.13 26.92 -14.20
CA LYS A 434 16.31 26.06 -14.39
C LYS A 434 16.66 25.96 -15.87
N SER A 435 17.89 25.53 -16.16
CA SER A 435 18.36 25.24 -17.51
C SER A 435 18.93 23.83 -17.53
N VAL A 436 18.71 23.11 -18.63
CA VAL A 436 19.26 21.77 -18.88
C VAL A 436 20.80 21.80 -18.78
N ASP A 437 21.44 22.85 -19.31
CA ASP A 437 22.90 22.96 -19.38
C ASP A 437 23.54 23.25 -18.01
N THR A 438 22.79 23.85 -17.09
CA THR A 438 23.29 24.25 -15.76
C THR A 438 22.61 23.50 -14.61
N ALA A 439 21.89 22.41 -14.93
CA ALA A 439 21.22 21.60 -13.92
C ALA A 439 22.26 21.06 -12.93
N LYS A 440 21.91 21.05 -11.63
CA LYS A 440 22.80 20.61 -10.54
C LYS A 440 22.46 19.20 -10.04
N GLY A 441 21.31 18.66 -10.42
CA GLY A 441 20.86 17.34 -10.00
C GLY A 441 19.44 17.03 -10.47
N SER A 442 18.97 15.81 -10.20
CA SER A 442 17.63 15.36 -10.59
C SER A 442 16.50 16.22 -10.03
N SER A 443 16.72 16.93 -8.92
CA SER A 443 15.75 17.86 -8.34
C SER A 443 15.44 19.08 -9.21
N ASP A 444 16.30 19.42 -10.17
CA ASP A 444 16.04 20.50 -11.14
C ASP A 444 15.09 20.07 -12.27
N PHE A 445 14.77 18.77 -12.35
CA PHE A 445 13.79 18.22 -13.30
C PHE A 445 12.50 17.78 -12.59
N PHE A 446 11.40 17.79 -13.33
CA PHE A 446 10.19 17.04 -12.99
C PHE A 446 10.41 15.54 -13.25
N PRO A 447 9.81 14.65 -12.44
CA PRO A 447 9.74 13.24 -12.80
C PRO A 447 8.80 13.03 -14.00
N PHE A 448 8.88 11.90 -14.69
CA PHE A 448 7.90 11.59 -15.75
C PHE A 448 6.49 11.40 -15.18
N VAL A 449 6.36 10.60 -14.11
CA VAL A 449 5.12 10.47 -13.33
C VAL A 449 5.41 10.86 -11.89
N GLY A 450 4.78 11.93 -11.44
CA GLY A 450 5.03 12.53 -10.12
C GLY A 450 3.83 12.52 -9.18
N GLY A 451 4.10 12.58 -7.88
CA GLY A 451 3.09 12.86 -6.87
C GLY A 451 3.74 13.35 -5.57
N LYS A 452 3.10 14.30 -4.88
CA LYS A 452 3.58 14.80 -3.60
C LYS A 452 2.45 15.03 -2.62
N ASN A 453 2.63 14.63 -1.36
CA ASN A 453 1.62 14.75 -0.30
C ASN A 453 0.28 14.09 -0.67
N LEU A 454 0.34 12.92 -1.30
CA LEU A 454 -0.84 12.18 -1.77
C LEU A 454 -1.15 10.97 -0.89
N ASN A 455 -2.41 10.61 -0.81
CA ASN A 455 -2.91 9.40 -0.16
C ASN A 455 -3.67 8.55 -1.18
N ASP A 456 -3.54 7.24 -1.02
CA ASP A 456 -4.29 6.23 -1.78
C ASP A 456 -4.04 6.33 -3.30
N ILE A 457 -2.77 6.22 -3.69
CA ILE A 457 -2.36 6.25 -5.09
C ILE A 457 -2.04 4.83 -5.58
N CYS A 458 -2.59 4.49 -6.73
CA CYS A 458 -2.35 3.21 -7.39
C CYS A 458 -1.83 3.44 -8.82
N ILE A 459 -0.86 2.65 -9.25
CA ILE A 459 -0.52 2.44 -10.65
C ILE A 459 -0.67 0.95 -10.90
N THR A 460 -1.58 0.57 -11.79
CA THR A 460 -1.97 -0.84 -11.98
C THR A 460 -2.05 -1.22 -13.45
N GLY A 461 -2.13 -2.51 -13.73
CA GLY A 461 -2.37 -3.06 -15.07
C GLY A 461 -1.16 -3.83 -15.60
N LYS A 462 -1.20 -4.21 -16.87
CA LYS A 462 -0.16 -5.03 -17.53
C LYS A 462 0.56 -4.31 -18.67
N GLY A 463 0.24 -3.04 -18.89
CA GLY A 463 0.87 -2.23 -19.91
C GLY A 463 2.24 -1.71 -19.50
N VAL A 464 2.80 -0.86 -20.36
CA VAL A 464 4.18 -0.37 -20.27
C VAL A 464 4.19 1.12 -19.95
N ILE A 465 5.03 1.54 -19.00
CA ILE A 465 5.49 2.92 -18.87
C ILE A 465 6.92 2.96 -19.41
N ASP A 466 7.19 3.81 -20.39
CA ASP A 466 8.47 3.88 -21.12
C ASP A 466 9.09 5.26 -20.91
N GLY A 467 10.26 5.31 -20.28
CA GLY A 467 10.95 6.55 -19.89
C GLY A 467 11.78 7.21 -21.00
N SER A 468 11.89 6.59 -22.18
CA SER A 468 12.67 7.13 -23.32
C SER A 468 14.12 7.53 -22.98
N GLY A 469 14.78 6.73 -22.13
CA GLY A 469 16.03 7.07 -21.45
C GLY A 469 17.28 7.21 -22.33
N VAL A 470 17.29 6.66 -23.56
CA VAL A 470 18.48 6.65 -24.45
C VAL A 470 19.06 8.05 -24.65
N ARG A 471 18.20 9.07 -24.82
CA ARG A 471 18.63 10.46 -25.01
C ARG A 471 19.43 11.03 -23.83
N TRP A 472 19.24 10.45 -22.65
CA TRP A 472 19.86 10.87 -21.39
C TRP A 472 21.12 10.09 -21.04
N TRP A 473 21.26 8.85 -21.51
CA TRP A 473 22.37 7.97 -21.11
C TRP A 473 23.70 8.38 -21.75
N ILE A 474 23.69 8.78 -23.02
CA ILE A 474 24.92 9.17 -23.74
C ILE A 474 25.62 10.35 -23.04
N PRO A 475 24.97 11.50 -22.76
CA PRO A 475 25.61 12.60 -22.04
C PRO A 475 26.04 12.24 -20.62
N ALA A 476 25.33 11.30 -19.98
CA ALA A 476 25.64 10.86 -18.63
C ALA A 476 26.95 10.07 -18.57
N GLU A 477 27.19 9.18 -19.53
CA GLU A 477 28.45 8.45 -19.65
C GLU A 477 29.59 9.38 -20.10
N GLU A 478 29.37 10.30 -21.04
CA GLU A 478 30.36 11.32 -21.41
C GLU A 478 30.81 12.14 -20.19
N ALA A 479 29.88 12.55 -19.33
CA ALA A 479 30.21 13.24 -18.09
C ALA A 479 31.05 12.38 -17.14
N ARG A 480 30.76 11.07 -17.05
CA ARG A 480 31.51 10.13 -16.21
C ARG A 480 32.94 9.94 -16.67
N THR A 481 33.19 9.92 -17.98
CA THR A 481 34.56 9.83 -18.52
C THR A 481 35.43 11.05 -18.16
N LYS A 482 34.80 12.21 -17.92
CA LYS A 482 35.50 13.45 -17.54
C LYS A 482 35.73 13.54 -16.03
N GLN A 483 34.83 12.98 -15.23
CA GLN A 483 34.95 12.96 -13.77
C GLN A 483 34.39 11.63 -13.23
N ALA A 484 35.28 10.80 -12.68
CA ALA A 484 34.90 9.53 -12.08
C ALA A 484 33.83 9.72 -10.99
N GLY A 485 32.80 8.89 -11.02
CA GLY A 485 31.67 8.94 -10.08
C GLY A 485 30.63 10.04 -10.34
N PHE A 486 30.83 10.90 -11.34
CA PHE A 486 29.87 11.91 -11.75
C PHE A 486 29.09 11.47 -13.00
N THR A 487 27.80 11.76 -13.08
CA THR A 487 27.01 11.70 -14.32
C THR A 487 26.18 12.95 -14.47
N SER A 488 25.82 13.31 -15.71
CA SER A 488 24.97 14.47 -15.96
C SER A 488 23.60 14.32 -15.27
N PRO A 489 23.04 15.40 -14.68
CA PRO A 489 21.71 15.39 -14.06
C PRO A 489 20.58 14.97 -15.01
N ARG A 490 19.65 14.16 -14.50
CA ARG A 490 18.56 13.54 -15.27
C ARG A 490 17.28 13.44 -14.44
N PRO A 491 16.09 13.41 -15.07
CA PRO A 491 14.83 13.21 -14.37
C PRO A 491 14.72 11.79 -13.78
N ARG A 492 13.90 11.64 -12.74
CA ARG A 492 13.41 10.32 -12.28
C ARG A 492 12.23 9.91 -13.15
N MET A 493 12.01 8.61 -13.33
CA MET A 493 10.84 8.16 -14.07
C MET A 493 9.57 8.28 -13.20
N LEU A 494 9.46 7.53 -12.10
CA LEU A 494 8.40 7.66 -11.11
C LEU A 494 8.96 8.21 -9.80
N LEU A 495 8.38 9.29 -9.27
CA LEU A 495 8.77 9.89 -8.00
C LEU A 495 7.54 10.26 -7.16
N PHE A 496 7.43 9.64 -5.99
CA PHE A 496 6.38 9.92 -5.01
C PHE A 496 7.02 10.45 -3.73
N GLU A 497 6.64 11.66 -3.32
CA GLU A 497 7.17 12.30 -2.12
C GLU A 497 6.09 12.48 -1.06
N ASP A 498 6.38 12.08 0.18
CA ASP A 498 5.48 12.31 1.32
C ASP A 498 4.08 11.68 1.13
N CYS A 499 4.02 10.52 0.46
CA CYS A 499 2.77 9.83 0.14
C CYS A 499 2.44 8.68 1.11
N LYS A 500 1.15 8.38 1.29
CA LYS A 500 0.68 7.22 2.07
C LYS A 500 -0.19 6.30 1.22
N ASN A 501 -0.14 5.00 1.49
CA ASN A 501 -0.92 3.98 0.78
C ASN A 501 -0.63 4.02 -0.73
N VAL A 502 0.60 3.67 -1.11
CA VAL A 502 1.07 3.67 -2.50
C VAL A 502 1.09 2.23 -3.02
N LYS A 503 0.46 1.96 -4.17
CA LYS A 503 0.46 0.63 -4.79
C LYS A 503 0.94 0.70 -6.24
N ILE A 504 1.95 -0.08 -6.58
CA ILE A 504 2.42 -0.24 -7.97
C ILE A 504 2.34 -1.73 -8.31
N ILE A 505 1.41 -2.11 -9.19
CA ILE A 505 1.03 -3.52 -9.39
C ILE A 505 1.01 -3.88 -10.87
N GLY A 506 1.78 -4.91 -11.25
CA GLY A 506 1.70 -5.59 -12.56
C GLY A 506 2.32 -4.87 -13.77
N VAL A 507 2.50 -3.54 -13.71
CA VAL A 507 2.98 -2.75 -14.85
C VAL A 507 4.44 -3.09 -15.20
N SER A 508 4.81 -2.79 -16.44
CA SER A 508 6.21 -2.82 -16.89
C SER A 508 6.80 -1.40 -16.93
N LEU A 509 7.93 -1.18 -16.27
CA LEU A 509 8.69 0.08 -16.31
C LEU A 509 9.94 -0.12 -17.17
N VAL A 510 10.09 0.64 -18.26
CA VAL A 510 11.22 0.45 -19.19
C VAL A 510 11.94 1.75 -19.51
N ASN A 511 13.23 1.62 -19.84
CA ASN A 511 14.06 2.70 -20.39
C ASN A 511 14.04 4.00 -19.56
N SER A 512 14.19 3.91 -18.24
CA SER A 512 14.22 5.13 -17.42
C SER A 512 15.42 6.03 -17.75
N PRO A 513 15.26 7.37 -17.76
CA PRO A 513 16.39 8.31 -17.86
C PRO A 513 17.41 8.16 -16.72
N SER A 514 16.94 7.85 -15.51
CA SER A 514 17.75 7.51 -14.34
C SER A 514 17.01 6.49 -13.46
N PHE A 515 16.81 6.71 -12.15
CA PHE A 515 16.10 5.77 -11.28
C PHE A 515 14.64 5.60 -11.77
N HIS A 516 14.16 4.36 -11.80
CA HIS A 516 12.84 4.00 -12.29
C HIS A 516 11.75 4.38 -11.29
N LEU A 517 11.78 3.85 -10.08
CA LEU A 517 10.71 4.05 -9.08
C LEU A 517 11.30 4.52 -7.75
N VAL A 518 10.95 5.76 -7.35
CA VAL A 518 11.47 6.40 -6.14
C VAL A 518 10.31 6.79 -5.20
N PRO A 519 9.91 5.93 -4.26
CA PRO A 519 9.14 6.34 -3.09
C PRO A 519 10.07 7.06 -2.12
N LYS A 520 9.74 8.29 -1.74
CA LYS A 520 10.54 9.11 -0.84
C LYS A 520 9.67 9.64 0.30
N ARG A 521 10.02 9.29 1.55
CA ARG A 521 9.21 9.61 2.74
C ARG A 521 7.78 9.08 2.66
N CYS A 522 7.62 7.93 1.98
CA CYS A 522 6.34 7.24 1.86
C CYS A 522 6.12 6.21 2.96
N GLU A 523 4.86 5.97 3.29
CA GLU A 523 4.41 4.96 4.26
C GLU A 523 3.36 4.04 3.64
N ASN A 524 3.44 2.74 3.96
CA ASN A 524 2.55 1.70 3.43
C ASN A 524 2.62 1.62 1.90
N VAL A 525 3.73 1.08 1.39
CA VAL A 525 4.01 0.95 -0.04
C VAL A 525 4.01 -0.52 -0.45
N LEU A 526 3.20 -0.87 -1.45
CA LEU A 526 3.19 -2.19 -2.09
C LEU A 526 3.68 -2.08 -3.53
N ILE A 527 4.72 -2.84 -3.86
CA ILE A 527 5.22 -3.02 -5.22
C ILE A 527 5.16 -4.51 -5.53
N ASP A 528 4.28 -4.93 -6.43
CA ASP A 528 3.99 -6.34 -6.63
C ASP A 528 3.83 -6.70 -8.11
N GLY A 529 4.53 -7.75 -8.56
CA GLY A 529 4.41 -8.24 -9.94
C GLY A 529 4.92 -7.27 -11.01
N VAL A 530 5.76 -6.29 -10.63
CA VAL A 530 6.28 -5.28 -11.55
C VAL A 530 7.47 -5.84 -12.33
N THR A 531 7.51 -5.56 -13.64
CA THR A 531 8.68 -5.84 -14.47
C THR A 531 9.44 -4.54 -14.72
N ILE A 532 10.73 -4.48 -14.42
CA ILE A 532 11.57 -3.30 -14.67
C ILE A 532 12.71 -3.68 -15.60
N ARG A 533 12.86 -2.98 -16.74
CA ARG A 533 13.87 -3.30 -17.75
C ARG A 533 14.59 -2.10 -18.34
N CYS A 534 15.90 -2.19 -18.39
CA CYS A 534 16.80 -1.25 -19.05
C CYS A 534 18.04 -2.00 -19.55
N PRO A 535 18.75 -1.53 -20.60
CA PRO A 535 20.04 -2.10 -20.95
C PRO A 535 21.00 -2.10 -19.75
N SER A 536 21.79 -3.16 -19.57
CA SER A 536 22.73 -3.31 -18.46
C SER A 536 23.83 -2.24 -18.43
N ILE A 537 24.04 -1.53 -19.53
CA ILE A 537 24.99 -0.41 -19.65
C ILE A 537 24.35 0.95 -19.34
N ALA A 538 23.05 1.01 -19.06
CA ALA A 538 22.37 2.27 -18.84
C ALA A 538 22.80 2.88 -17.47
N PRO A 539 23.34 4.11 -17.44
CA PRO A 539 23.85 4.72 -16.22
C PRO A 539 22.76 4.98 -15.18
N ASN A 540 22.96 4.58 -13.93
CA ASN A 540 22.13 5.00 -12.79
C ASN A 540 20.64 4.74 -13.02
N THR A 541 20.33 3.57 -13.58
CA THR A 541 18.96 3.13 -13.82
C THR A 541 18.49 2.20 -12.72
N ASP A 542 18.76 2.57 -11.47
CA ASP A 542 18.30 1.89 -10.28
C ASP A 542 16.78 1.61 -10.40
N ALA A 543 16.35 0.41 -10.01
CA ALA A 543 14.99 -0.03 -10.30
C ALA A 543 13.98 0.45 -9.25
N ILE A 544 14.24 0.16 -7.97
CA ILE A 544 13.36 0.55 -6.86
C ILE A 544 14.20 1.17 -5.75
N ASP A 545 13.95 2.45 -5.45
CA ASP A 545 14.74 3.26 -4.52
C ASP A 545 13.89 3.86 -3.39
N PRO A 546 13.44 3.06 -2.41
CA PRO A 546 12.78 3.61 -1.24
C PRO A 546 13.77 4.42 -0.41
N SER A 547 13.46 5.70 -0.24
CA SER A 547 14.26 6.64 0.54
C SER A 547 13.45 7.18 1.71
N GLU A 548 13.92 6.98 2.94
CA GLU A 548 13.27 7.52 4.16
C GLU A 548 11.84 6.96 4.35
N CYS A 549 11.59 5.74 3.89
CA CYS A 549 10.25 5.13 3.84
C CYS A 549 10.00 4.12 4.96
N ARG A 550 8.73 3.82 5.25
CA ARG A 550 8.34 2.79 6.24
C ARG A 550 7.22 1.88 5.76
N ASN A 551 7.27 0.63 6.21
CA ASN A 551 6.26 -0.40 5.92
C ASN A 551 6.13 -0.62 4.40
N ILE A 552 7.13 -1.29 3.82
CA ILE A 552 7.22 -1.51 2.38
C ILE A 552 7.25 -3.00 2.09
N ARG A 553 6.47 -3.42 1.10
CA ARG A 553 6.57 -4.75 0.50
C ARG A 553 6.92 -4.64 -0.97
N ILE A 554 8.00 -5.31 -1.36
CA ILE A 554 8.40 -5.51 -2.75
C ILE A 554 8.32 -7.02 -3.02
N SER A 555 7.42 -7.46 -3.90
CA SER A 555 7.25 -8.89 -4.16
C SER A 555 7.04 -9.25 -5.63
N ASN A 556 7.43 -10.47 -6.01
CA ASN A 556 7.12 -11.06 -7.31
C ASN A 556 7.62 -10.22 -8.51
N CYS A 557 8.68 -9.43 -8.34
CA CYS A 557 9.19 -8.53 -9.37
C CYS A 557 10.29 -9.19 -10.22
N LEU A 558 10.34 -8.82 -11.50
CA LEU A 558 11.43 -9.14 -12.41
C LEU A 558 12.20 -7.85 -12.74
N ILE A 559 13.48 -7.80 -12.40
CA ILE A 559 14.28 -6.57 -12.51
C ILE A 559 15.54 -6.83 -13.34
N ASP A 560 15.67 -6.14 -14.47
CA ASP A 560 16.84 -6.20 -15.36
C ASP A 560 17.32 -4.78 -15.71
N VAL A 561 18.39 -4.30 -15.07
CA VAL A 561 18.80 -2.88 -15.14
C VAL A 561 20.32 -2.71 -15.13
N GLY A 562 20.80 -1.49 -15.43
CA GLY A 562 22.22 -1.15 -15.42
C GLY A 562 22.80 -0.66 -14.09
N ASP A 563 22.00 -0.52 -13.03
CA ASP A 563 22.46 -0.12 -11.69
C ASP A 563 21.75 -0.95 -10.60
N ASP A 564 21.58 -0.46 -9.37
CA ASP A 564 21.01 -1.25 -8.26
C ASP A 564 19.59 -1.77 -8.58
N ASN A 565 19.34 -3.06 -8.35
CA ASN A 565 18.02 -3.65 -8.60
C ASN A 565 17.01 -3.17 -7.56
N VAL A 566 17.44 -3.11 -6.29
CA VAL A 566 16.72 -2.43 -5.20
C VAL A 566 17.75 -1.69 -4.36
N ALA A 567 17.53 -0.42 -4.06
CA ALA A 567 18.44 0.40 -3.26
C ALA A 567 17.72 1.12 -2.11
N LEU A 568 17.86 0.58 -0.90
CA LEU A 568 17.27 1.17 0.30
C LEU A 568 18.14 2.33 0.80
N LYS A 569 17.54 3.51 0.97
CA LYS A 569 18.26 4.75 1.32
C LYS A 569 17.52 5.50 2.44
N SER A 570 18.22 6.36 3.17
CA SER A 570 17.66 7.25 4.19
C SER A 570 18.12 8.69 4.03
N GLY A 571 18.30 9.09 2.76
CA GLY A 571 18.48 10.48 2.36
C GLY A 571 19.79 11.12 2.81
N LYS A 572 19.80 12.46 2.80
CA LYS A 572 20.89 13.29 3.34
C LYS A 572 20.45 13.88 4.68
N GLN A 573 21.39 14.30 5.50
CA GLN A 573 21.09 14.90 6.80
C GLN A 573 20.08 16.05 6.62
N ASN A 574 18.94 15.95 7.31
CA ASN A 574 17.84 16.90 7.17
C ASN A 574 17.31 17.31 8.54
N GLN A 575 17.49 18.58 8.91
CA GLN A 575 17.02 19.11 10.19
C GLN A 575 15.49 19.09 10.33
N ARG A 576 14.76 19.14 9.20
CA ARG A 576 13.29 19.03 9.20
C ARG A 576 12.83 17.62 9.54
N TYR A 577 13.68 16.62 9.29
CA TYR A 577 13.35 15.21 9.46
C TYR A 577 14.51 14.44 10.12
N PRO A 578 14.86 14.76 11.38
CA PRO A 578 16.10 14.30 12.01
C PRO A 578 16.16 12.78 12.25
N ASN A 579 15.02 12.08 12.22
CA ASN A 579 14.89 10.64 12.51
C ASN A 579 14.29 9.84 11.33
N GLN A 580 14.47 10.30 10.09
CA GLN A 580 13.85 9.67 8.92
C GLN A 580 14.64 8.47 8.39
N ALA A 581 14.48 7.36 9.10
CA ALA A 581 14.98 6.06 8.69
C ALA A 581 14.19 5.44 7.54
N CYS A 582 14.83 4.51 6.83
CA CYS A 582 14.14 3.53 5.99
C CYS A 582 13.93 2.24 6.80
N ALA A 583 12.69 1.83 7.07
CA ALA A 583 12.45 0.73 7.99
C ALA A 583 11.24 -0.15 7.70
N ASN A 584 11.27 -1.39 8.19
CA ASN A 584 10.22 -2.40 8.04
C ASN A 584 9.95 -2.68 6.55
N ILE A 585 10.92 -3.29 5.89
CA ILE A 585 10.88 -3.55 4.45
C ILE A 585 11.09 -5.04 4.19
N THR A 586 10.18 -5.63 3.43
CA THR A 586 10.30 -6.99 2.93
C THR A 586 10.46 -7.00 1.42
N VAL A 587 11.52 -7.65 0.93
CA VAL A 587 11.74 -7.95 -0.49
C VAL A 587 11.64 -9.47 -0.66
N SER A 588 10.64 -9.97 -1.36
CA SER A 588 10.41 -11.41 -1.48
C SER A 588 10.10 -11.88 -2.91
N ASN A 589 10.49 -13.11 -3.24
CA ASN A 589 10.10 -13.77 -4.50
C ASN A 589 10.48 -12.96 -5.76
N CYS A 590 11.61 -12.25 -5.73
CA CYS A 590 12.05 -11.41 -6.85
C CYS A 590 13.18 -12.08 -7.65
N THR A 591 13.24 -11.79 -8.95
CA THR A 591 14.33 -12.19 -9.83
C THR A 591 15.08 -10.96 -10.32
N PHE A 592 16.38 -10.89 -10.01
CA PHE A 592 17.27 -9.82 -10.45
C PHE A 592 18.19 -10.37 -11.53
N ILE A 593 18.28 -9.66 -12.65
CA ILE A 593 19.11 -9.98 -13.80
C ILE A 593 19.96 -8.74 -14.11
N HIS A 594 21.27 -8.89 -14.27
CA HIS A 594 22.18 -7.73 -14.33
C HIS A 594 21.97 -6.72 -13.17
N GLY A 595 22.68 -5.59 -13.21
CA GLY A 595 22.58 -4.54 -12.20
C GLY A 595 23.55 -4.73 -11.03
N HIS A 596 23.42 -3.86 -10.03
CA HIS A 596 24.39 -3.66 -8.96
C HIS A 596 23.96 -4.24 -7.59
N GLY A 597 22.82 -4.93 -7.54
CA GLY A 597 22.45 -5.80 -6.42
C GLY A 597 21.24 -5.39 -5.62
N MET A 598 20.98 -6.19 -4.58
CA MET A 598 20.14 -5.83 -3.44
C MET A 598 20.96 -4.93 -2.51
N SER A 599 20.81 -3.63 -2.68
CA SER A 599 21.64 -2.60 -2.08
C SER A 599 20.97 -1.91 -0.88
N ILE A 600 21.77 -1.64 0.14
CA ILE A 600 21.51 -0.65 1.18
C ILE A 600 22.58 0.45 1.07
N GLY A 601 22.16 1.70 0.91
CA GLY A 601 23.04 2.88 0.81
C GLY A 601 23.30 3.38 -0.62
N SER A 602 24.26 4.29 -0.83
CA SER A 602 25.25 4.78 0.15
C SER A 602 24.71 5.79 1.18
N GLU A 603 23.53 6.32 0.92
CA GLU A 603 22.86 7.33 1.73
C GLU A 603 22.19 6.68 2.95
N THR A 604 22.96 6.45 4.02
CA THR A 604 22.51 5.73 5.24
C THR A 604 22.22 6.64 6.44
N VAL A 605 22.38 7.96 6.30
CA VAL A 605 22.42 8.92 7.43
C VAL A 605 21.24 8.85 8.39
N GLY A 606 20.02 8.63 7.90
CA GLY A 606 18.81 8.51 8.72
C GLY A 606 18.62 7.13 9.36
N GLY A 607 19.49 6.18 9.01
CA GLY A 607 19.45 4.77 9.41
C GLY A 607 18.58 3.89 8.50
N VAL A 608 18.85 2.59 8.52
CA VAL A 608 18.11 1.55 7.79
C VAL A 608 17.89 0.35 8.72
N TYR A 609 16.62 -0.03 8.97
CA TYR A 609 16.27 -0.95 10.04
C TYR A 609 15.24 -2.00 9.61
N ASN A 610 15.32 -3.20 10.20
CA ASN A 610 14.30 -4.25 10.09
C ASN A 610 13.99 -4.60 8.62
N ILE A 611 14.99 -5.14 7.94
CA ILE A 611 14.91 -5.48 6.52
C ILE A 611 14.92 -7.00 6.39
N LEU A 612 13.96 -7.55 5.66
CA LEU A 612 13.92 -8.96 5.29
C LEU A 612 14.01 -9.08 3.77
N VAL A 613 14.97 -9.85 3.27
CA VAL A 613 15.10 -10.22 1.87
C VAL A 613 15.05 -11.73 1.78
N GLU A 614 14.05 -12.29 1.09
CA GLU A 614 13.88 -13.73 1.05
C GLU A 614 13.40 -14.31 -0.28
N ASN A 615 13.81 -15.55 -0.55
CA ASN A 615 13.33 -16.35 -1.68
C ASN A 615 13.58 -15.64 -3.04
N CYS A 616 14.77 -15.06 -3.21
CA CYS A 616 15.14 -14.30 -4.41
C CYS A 616 16.20 -15.03 -5.25
N THR A 617 16.19 -14.77 -6.56
CA THR A 617 17.20 -15.27 -7.51
C THR A 617 17.96 -14.11 -8.14
N PHE A 618 19.29 -14.16 -8.11
CA PHE A 618 20.19 -13.12 -8.64
C PHE A 618 21.05 -13.70 -9.76
N GLU A 619 20.99 -13.12 -10.96
CA GLU A 619 21.76 -13.59 -12.12
C GLU A 619 22.59 -12.48 -12.76
N ARG A 620 23.90 -12.71 -12.93
CA ARG A 620 24.81 -11.81 -13.66
C ARG A 620 24.91 -10.39 -13.07
N LEU A 621 24.72 -10.27 -11.75
CA LEU A 621 24.84 -9.00 -11.03
C LEU A 621 26.31 -8.65 -10.77
N ALA A 622 26.62 -7.35 -10.69
CA ALA A 622 27.90 -6.87 -10.20
C ALA A 622 28.10 -7.15 -8.70
N SER A 623 27.02 -7.16 -7.91
CA SER A 623 27.05 -7.54 -6.50
C SER A 623 25.72 -8.18 -6.12
N GLY A 624 25.74 -9.20 -5.26
CA GLY A 624 24.51 -9.86 -4.79
C GLY A 624 23.88 -9.09 -3.63
N ILE A 625 24.25 -9.49 -2.41
CA ILE A 625 23.92 -8.77 -1.18
C ILE A 625 24.89 -7.62 -1.01
N ARG A 626 24.39 -6.38 -0.97
CA ARG A 626 25.26 -5.20 -0.90
C ARG A 626 24.82 -4.22 0.18
N ILE A 627 25.73 -3.86 1.08
CA ILE A 627 25.55 -2.77 2.05
C ILE A 627 26.77 -1.87 1.90
N LYS A 628 26.53 -0.61 1.53
CA LYS A 628 27.57 0.35 1.18
C LYS A 628 27.35 1.65 1.93
N SER A 629 28.41 2.18 2.53
CA SER A 629 28.44 3.55 3.07
C SER A 629 29.90 4.03 3.13
N ALA A 630 30.11 5.27 3.56
CA ALA A 630 31.44 5.86 3.70
C ALA A 630 31.48 6.81 4.90
N ARG A 631 32.69 7.16 5.35
CA ARG A 631 32.88 8.27 6.30
C ARG A 631 32.20 9.53 5.77
N GLY A 632 31.49 10.25 6.64
CA GLY A 632 30.72 11.43 6.24
C GLY A 632 29.26 11.12 5.88
N LYS A 633 28.86 9.85 5.75
CA LYS A 633 27.47 9.44 5.46
C LYS A 633 26.68 9.11 6.73
N GLY A 634 27.31 8.52 7.74
CA GLY A 634 26.69 8.22 9.02
C GLY A 634 25.55 7.21 9.00
N GLY A 635 24.87 7.14 10.13
CA GLY A 635 23.67 6.33 10.34
C GLY A 635 23.93 4.86 10.67
N ILE A 636 22.91 4.23 11.25
CA ILE A 636 22.94 2.84 11.69
C ILE A 636 22.21 1.98 10.65
N VAL A 637 22.85 0.91 10.21
CA VAL A 637 22.22 -0.17 9.44
C VAL A 637 22.19 -1.40 10.33
N GLU A 638 21.01 -1.83 10.76
CA GLU A 638 20.87 -2.96 11.68
C GLU A 638 19.56 -3.74 11.51
N ASN A 639 19.55 -4.96 12.05
CA ASN A 639 18.43 -5.90 11.97
C ASN A 639 18.11 -6.24 10.51
N ILE A 640 19.12 -6.74 9.80
CA ILE A 640 19.02 -7.08 8.38
C ILE A 640 19.07 -8.59 8.24
N HIS A 641 18.11 -9.18 7.55
CA HIS A 641 18.03 -10.62 7.31
C HIS A 641 17.91 -10.92 5.82
N TYR A 642 18.89 -11.65 5.29
CA TYR A 642 18.86 -12.23 3.95
C TYR A 642 18.70 -13.74 4.07
N ARG A 643 17.71 -14.35 3.41
CA ARG A 643 17.53 -15.80 3.45
C ARG A 643 17.06 -16.42 2.16
N ASN A 644 17.46 -17.67 1.91
CA ASN A 644 17.01 -18.47 0.76
C ASN A 644 17.27 -17.73 -0.58
N ILE A 645 18.54 -17.42 -0.84
CA ILE A 645 18.95 -16.68 -2.05
C ILE A 645 19.82 -17.57 -2.94
N ILE A 646 19.47 -17.63 -4.22
CA ILE A 646 20.26 -18.33 -5.24
C ILE A 646 20.94 -17.28 -6.12
N MET A 647 22.26 -17.38 -6.29
CA MET A 647 23.05 -16.47 -7.11
C MET A 647 23.80 -17.21 -8.21
N LYS A 648 23.61 -16.79 -9.47
CA LYS A 648 24.27 -17.35 -10.64
C LYS A 648 25.13 -16.30 -11.33
N ASN A 649 26.42 -16.57 -11.47
CA ASN A 649 27.39 -15.68 -12.12
C ASN A 649 27.38 -14.25 -11.55
N VAL A 650 27.26 -14.11 -10.22
CA VAL A 650 27.30 -12.81 -9.55
C VAL A 650 28.74 -12.48 -9.21
N LYS A 651 29.25 -11.34 -9.69
CA LYS A 651 30.67 -10.97 -9.57
C LYS A 651 31.13 -10.98 -8.12
N MET A 652 30.43 -10.24 -7.25
CA MET A 652 30.70 -10.21 -5.81
C MET A 652 29.44 -10.61 -5.02
N PRO A 653 29.27 -11.90 -4.67
CA PRO A 653 28.06 -12.39 -4.03
C PRO A 653 27.66 -11.64 -2.76
N ILE A 654 28.63 -11.31 -1.89
CA ILE A 654 28.39 -10.59 -0.63
C ILE A 654 29.35 -9.39 -0.54
N SER A 655 28.83 -8.18 -0.40
CA SER A 655 29.61 -6.95 -0.31
C SER A 655 29.06 -6.02 0.76
N ILE A 656 29.57 -6.13 1.98
CA ILE A 656 29.21 -5.26 3.11
C ILE A 656 30.44 -4.43 3.45
N SER A 657 30.42 -3.15 3.12
CA SER A 657 31.60 -2.29 3.26
C SER A 657 31.26 -0.85 3.62
N SER A 658 31.96 -0.33 4.63
CA SER A 658 31.94 1.08 5.05
C SER A 658 32.96 1.95 4.29
N TRP A 659 33.49 1.47 3.16
CA TRP A 659 34.54 2.10 2.35
C TRP A 659 34.06 2.50 0.94
N TYR A 660 32.80 2.89 0.78
CA TYR A 660 32.25 3.16 -0.55
C TYR A 660 32.97 4.32 -1.26
N GLN A 661 33.42 4.08 -2.50
CA GLN A 661 34.25 4.96 -3.36
C GLN A 661 35.73 5.10 -2.94
N ASP A 662 36.15 4.41 -1.87
CA ASP A 662 37.54 4.25 -1.46
C ASP A 662 37.91 2.76 -1.41
N SER A 663 39.16 2.44 -1.07
CA SER A 663 39.57 1.07 -0.75
C SER A 663 40.02 1.00 0.71
N PRO A 664 39.83 -0.15 1.39
CA PRO A 664 40.31 -0.32 2.76
C PRO A 664 41.85 -0.33 2.79
N ASP A 665 42.47 0.84 2.96
CA ASP A 665 43.93 1.01 3.02
C ASP A 665 44.54 0.19 4.18
N GLU A 666 45.72 -0.40 3.98
CA GLU A 666 46.39 -1.24 4.98
C GLU A 666 46.88 -0.40 6.17
N ASP A 667 47.18 0.88 5.95
CA ASP A 667 47.70 1.81 6.96
C ASP A 667 46.66 2.80 7.49
N ASP A 668 45.36 2.63 7.18
CA ASP A 668 44.32 3.55 7.69
C ASP A 668 44.12 3.41 9.20
N THR A 669 44.22 4.54 9.89
CA THR A 669 44.10 4.63 11.34
C THR A 669 42.69 5.05 11.76
N ALA A 670 42.29 4.65 12.97
CA ALA A 670 41.00 5.00 13.52
C ALA A 670 40.81 6.53 13.60
N LYS A 671 39.70 7.02 13.03
CA LYS A 671 39.30 8.43 13.12
C LYS A 671 38.32 8.64 14.28
N PRO A 672 38.09 9.89 14.74
CA PRO A 672 37.08 10.16 15.76
C PRO A 672 35.70 9.64 15.34
N PHE A 673 35.02 8.91 16.22
CA PHE A 673 33.66 8.46 15.99
C PHE A 673 32.69 9.66 16.04
N THR A 674 31.88 9.83 15.01
CA THR A 674 30.90 10.93 14.89
C THR A 674 29.54 10.40 14.45
N ALA A 675 28.50 11.25 14.46
CA ALA A 675 27.20 10.92 13.86
C ALA A 675 27.28 10.62 12.34
N LEU A 676 28.39 11.01 11.69
CA LEU A 676 28.68 10.74 10.28
C LEU A 676 29.57 9.50 10.07
N THR A 677 29.89 8.76 11.12
CA THR A 677 30.54 7.45 11.06
C THR A 677 29.47 6.37 10.83
N PRO A 678 29.50 5.59 9.74
CA PRO A 678 28.51 4.55 9.49
C PRO A 678 28.69 3.36 10.44
N VAL A 679 27.58 2.84 10.95
CA VAL A 679 27.55 1.69 11.87
C VAL A 679 26.75 0.56 11.24
N PHE A 680 27.39 -0.58 11.00
CA PHE A 680 26.74 -1.79 10.48
C PHE A 680 26.80 -2.89 11.52
N ARG A 681 25.64 -3.40 11.94
CA ARG A 681 25.57 -4.49 12.92
C ARG A 681 24.31 -5.33 12.81
N ASN A 682 24.28 -6.49 13.46
CA ASN A 682 23.13 -7.39 13.52
C ASN A 682 22.60 -7.73 12.11
N ILE A 683 23.44 -8.41 11.34
CA ILE A 683 23.16 -8.80 9.95
C ILE A 683 23.20 -10.33 9.88
N GLN A 684 22.11 -10.95 9.48
CA GLN A 684 21.99 -12.38 9.30
C GLN A 684 21.87 -12.71 7.81
N ILE A 685 22.70 -13.63 7.34
CA ILE A 685 22.65 -14.17 5.98
C ILE A 685 22.56 -15.69 6.11
N GLU A 686 21.47 -16.28 5.62
CA GLU A 686 21.23 -17.72 5.72
C GLU A 686 20.82 -18.36 4.39
N ASN A 687 21.18 -19.62 4.20
CA ASN A 687 20.75 -20.44 3.07
C ASN A 687 21.03 -19.76 1.71
N VAL A 688 22.30 -19.45 1.45
CA VAL A 688 22.74 -18.83 0.19
C VAL A 688 23.58 -19.80 -0.60
N ILE A 689 23.24 -19.99 -1.87
CA ILE A 689 24.05 -20.72 -2.84
C ILE A 689 24.46 -19.73 -3.93
N ALA A 690 25.76 -19.53 -4.12
CA ALA A 690 26.28 -18.56 -5.07
C ALA A 690 27.38 -19.13 -5.97
N THR A 691 27.38 -18.66 -7.21
CA THR A 691 28.50 -18.82 -8.14
C THR A 691 28.94 -17.45 -8.64
N SER A 692 30.24 -17.22 -8.60
CA SER A 692 30.91 -16.11 -9.27
C SER A 692 31.63 -16.65 -10.52
N PRO A 693 31.79 -15.85 -11.59
CA PRO A 693 32.56 -16.27 -12.76
C PRO A 693 33.97 -16.77 -12.37
N CYS A 694 34.34 -17.99 -12.77
CA CYS A 694 35.63 -18.63 -12.46
C CYS A 694 36.10 -19.57 -13.61
N GLY A 695 37.40 -19.59 -13.93
CA GLY A 695 38.03 -20.44 -14.97
C GLY A 695 38.17 -19.82 -16.38
N GLU A 696 38.92 -20.49 -17.28
CA GLU A 696 38.94 -20.19 -18.74
C GLU A 696 37.61 -20.64 -19.38
N ILE A 697 37.01 -19.83 -20.25
CA ILE A 697 35.71 -20.13 -20.88
C ILE A 697 35.86 -20.24 -22.41
N GLU A 698 35.24 -21.28 -22.96
CA GLU A 698 35.10 -21.59 -24.39
C GLU A 698 34.54 -20.42 -25.20
N SER A 699 35.10 -20.26 -26.41
CA SER A 699 34.74 -19.24 -27.39
C SER A 699 33.24 -19.25 -27.72
N ILE A 700 32.53 -18.17 -27.39
CA ILE A 700 31.17 -17.94 -27.87
C ILE A 700 31.26 -17.36 -29.30
N GLU A 701 30.66 -18.07 -30.25
CA GLU A 701 30.60 -17.67 -31.66
C GLU A 701 29.90 -16.31 -31.86
N ARG A 702 30.63 -15.41 -32.55
CA ARG A 702 30.21 -14.24 -33.35
C ARG A 702 28.91 -13.54 -32.95
N ILE A 703 29.05 -12.45 -32.19
CA ILE A 703 28.10 -11.33 -32.12
C ILE A 703 28.79 -10.08 -32.69
N THR A 704 28.13 -9.39 -33.62
CA THR A 704 28.72 -8.39 -34.54
C THR A 704 28.79 -6.95 -34.05
N ASP A 705 28.48 -6.65 -32.78
CA ASP A 705 28.52 -5.27 -32.25
C ASP A 705 29.76 -5.03 -31.38
N PHE A 706 30.72 -4.27 -31.92
CA PHE A 706 32.05 -4.04 -31.34
C PHE A 706 32.02 -3.28 -29.99
N LEU A 707 31.02 -2.41 -29.77
CA LEU A 707 30.88 -1.66 -28.50
C LEU A 707 30.23 -2.51 -27.39
N TYR A 708 29.27 -3.37 -27.76
CA TYR A 708 28.67 -4.36 -26.86
C TYR A 708 29.72 -5.40 -26.46
N TYR A 709 30.50 -5.87 -27.43
CA TYR A 709 31.65 -6.74 -27.17
C TYR A 709 32.67 -6.05 -26.26
N TYR A 710 33.12 -4.83 -26.53
CA TYR A 710 34.19 -4.23 -25.71
C TYR A 710 33.81 -4.04 -24.22
N TYR A 711 32.59 -3.56 -23.90
CA TYR A 711 32.18 -3.36 -22.51
C TYR A 711 31.64 -4.63 -21.83
N ALA A 712 30.89 -5.49 -22.53
CA ALA A 712 30.37 -6.73 -21.95
C ALA A 712 31.45 -7.83 -21.88
N TYR A 713 32.46 -7.81 -22.74
CA TYR A 713 33.53 -8.81 -22.73
C TYR A 713 34.55 -8.51 -21.63
N HIS A 714 34.99 -7.26 -21.45
CA HIS A 714 35.99 -6.95 -20.41
C HIS A 714 35.47 -7.10 -18.98
N ASP A 715 34.17 -6.88 -18.73
CA ASP A 715 33.63 -6.85 -17.38
C ASP A 715 33.29 -8.25 -16.80
N PHE A 716 33.21 -9.27 -17.67
CA PHE A 716 32.98 -10.68 -17.34
C PHE A 716 34.27 -11.50 -17.18
N LEU A 717 35.43 -10.98 -17.61
CA LEU A 717 36.70 -11.71 -17.73
C LEU A 717 37.66 -11.56 -16.54
N GLU A 718 37.36 -10.70 -15.57
CA GLU A 718 38.23 -10.56 -14.40
C GLU A 718 37.88 -11.60 -13.33
N PRO A 719 38.86 -12.32 -12.75
CA PRO A 719 38.64 -13.15 -11.58
C PRO A 719 37.99 -12.33 -10.44
N ARG A 720 36.92 -12.86 -9.82
CA ARG A 720 36.16 -12.13 -8.80
C ARG A 720 36.09 -12.87 -7.46
N ASN A 721 35.99 -12.06 -6.41
CA ASN A 721 36.06 -12.44 -5.01
C ASN A 721 34.71 -12.94 -4.47
N ALA A 722 34.72 -13.96 -3.60
CA ALA A 722 33.55 -14.48 -2.89
C ALA A 722 32.76 -13.41 -2.11
N GLY A 723 33.45 -12.40 -1.60
CA GLY A 723 32.85 -11.24 -0.96
C GLY A 723 33.79 -10.41 -0.09
N VAL A 724 33.26 -9.30 0.41
CA VAL A 724 33.94 -8.44 1.39
C VAL A 724 33.01 -8.12 2.56
N LEU A 725 33.54 -8.24 3.77
CA LEU A 725 32.94 -7.81 5.03
C LEU A 725 33.92 -6.83 5.70
N ALA A 726 33.74 -5.53 5.49
CA ALA A 726 34.71 -4.52 5.89
C ALA A 726 34.10 -3.36 6.69
N GLY A 727 34.43 -3.29 7.98
CA GLY A 727 34.17 -2.12 8.82
C GLY A 727 35.26 -1.04 8.72
N LEU A 728 35.07 0.07 9.43
CA LEU A 728 36.11 1.08 9.67
C LEU A 728 36.89 0.72 10.94
N PRO A 729 38.17 1.12 11.09
CA PRO A 729 38.91 0.89 12.33
C PRO A 729 38.21 1.50 13.57
N GLU A 730 37.56 2.66 13.43
CA GLU A 730 36.79 3.31 14.51
C GLU A 730 35.34 2.80 14.66
N SER A 731 34.86 1.97 13.72
CA SER A 731 33.47 1.48 13.67
C SER A 731 33.45 0.14 12.95
N GLU A 732 33.85 -0.87 13.70
CA GLU A 732 33.94 -2.25 13.23
C GLU A 732 32.56 -2.77 12.79
N LEU A 733 32.55 -3.58 11.73
CA LEU A 733 31.37 -4.37 11.38
C LEU A 733 31.12 -5.40 12.49
N SER A 734 29.94 -5.42 13.10
CA SER A 734 29.68 -6.32 14.24
C SER A 734 28.46 -7.21 14.10
N ASP A 735 28.45 -8.31 14.83
CA ASP A 735 27.27 -9.17 15.01
C ASP A 735 26.69 -9.66 13.67
N VAL A 736 27.57 -10.17 12.80
CA VAL A 736 27.19 -10.77 11.52
C VAL A 736 27.13 -12.29 11.68
N VAL A 737 26.03 -12.89 11.25
CA VAL A 737 25.83 -14.34 11.23
C VAL A 737 25.73 -14.81 9.79
N LEU A 738 26.61 -15.74 9.41
CA LEU A 738 26.57 -16.45 8.14
C LEU A 738 26.23 -17.93 8.41
N GLU A 739 25.10 -18.39 7.91
CA GLU A 739 24.63 -19.77 8.14
C GLU A 739 24.25 -20.47 6.83
N ASN A 740 24.72 -21.71 6.63
CA ASN A 740 24.40 -22.53 5.45
C ASN A 740 24.70 -21.79 4.13
N ILE A 741 25.94 -21.33 3.98
CA ILE A 741 26.39 -20.56 2.82
C ILE A 741 27.32 -21.43 1.97
N ARG A 742 27.09 -21.50 0.67
CA ARG A 742 28.00 -22.13 -0.30
C ARG A 742 28.30 -21.17 -1.44
N ILE A 743 29.56 -20.80 -1.62
CA ILE A 743 30.01 -19.91 -2.69
C ILE A 743 31.10 -20.60 -3.49
N LYS A 744 30.97 -20.62 -4.82
CA LYS A 744 32.07 -20.94 -5.74
C LYS A 744 32.59 -19.64 -6.36
N SER A 745 33.88 -19.35 -6.27
CA SER A 745 34.48 -18.10 -6.75
C SER A 745 35.94 -18.29 -7.16
N ASP A 746 36.52 -17.26 -7.78
CA ASP A 746 37.96 -17.29 -8.07
C ASP A 746 38.79 -17.13 -6.80
N THR A 747 38.59 -16.03 -6.06
CA THR A 747 39.26 -15.76 -4.77
C THR A 747 38.29 -15.78 -3.59
N GLY A 748 38.83 -15.96 -2.38
CA GLY A 748 38.07 -16.07 -1.13
C GLY A 748 37.65 -14.74 -0.51
N MET A 749 36.82 -14.81 0.53
CA MET A 749 36.19 -13.65 1.16
C MET A 749 37.16 -12.88 2.06
N THR A 750 37.21 -11.55 1.92
CA THR A 750 37.97 -10.69 2.84
C THR A 750 37.10 -10.21 4.00
N ILE A 751 37.57 -10.40 5.24
CA ILE A 751 36.92 -9.90 6.45
C ILE A 751 37.90 -8.95 7.17
N LYS A 752 37.53 -7.68 7.27
CA LYS A 752 38.40 -6.62 7.79
C LYS A 752 37.67 -5.71 8.80
N ASN A 753 38.34 -5.37 9.90
CA ASN A 753 37.82 -4.51 10.97
C ASN A 753 36.42 -4.96 11.39
N ALA A 754 36.34 -6.19 11.89
CA ALA A 754 35.09 -6.86 12.13
C ALA A 754 35.14 -7.68 13.42
N ARG A 755 34.05 -7.70 14.18
CA ARG A 755 33.97 -8.45 15.43
C ARG A 755 32.66 -9.22 15.56
N SER A 756 32.64 -10.22 16.43
CA SER A 756 31.44 -11.06 16.64
C SER A 756 30.90 -11.67 15.34
N ILE A 757 31.77 -12.00 14.38
CA ILE A 757 31.36 -12.68 13.15
C ILE A 757 31.20 -14.17 13.46
N LYS A 758 30.03 -14.74 13.19
CA LYS A 758 29.72 -16.15 13.45
C LYS A 758 29.43 -16.86 12.14
N MET A 759 30.10 -17.98 11.92
CA MET A 759 29.90 -18.86 10.78
C MET A 759 29.37 -20.21 11.25
N LYS A 760 28.40 -20.75 10.52
CA LYS A 760 27.86 -22.09 10.72
C LYS A 760 27.58 -22.72 9.36
N ASN A 761 28.31 -23.78 9.02
CA ASN A 761 28.18 -24.46 7.72
C ASN A 761 28.38 -23.48 6.53
N VAL A 762 29.48 -22.74 6.55
CA VAL A 762 29.90 -21.82 5.48
C VAL A 762 31.03 -22.48 4.70
N LYS A 763 30.88 -22.61 3.38
CA LYS A 763 31.89 -23.15 2.48
C LYS A 763 32.13 -22.20 1.31
N ILE A 764 33.38 -21.81 1.11
CA ILE A 764 33.82 -21.07 -0.07
C ILE A 764 34.78 -21.97 -0.84
N ASP A 765 34.37 -22.39 -2.03
CA ASP A 765 35.18 -23.18 -2.96
C ASP A 765 35.92 -22.19 -3.89
N THR A 766 37.16 -21.85 -3.52
CA THR A 766 38.03 -20.94 -4.28
C THR A 766 38.85 -21.69 -5.33
N MET A 767 39.09 -21.05 -6.47
CA MET A 767 40.05 -21.53 -7.47
C MET A 767 41.49 -21.13 -7.10
N ASN A 768 41.65 -19.94 -6.52
CA ASN A 768 42.92 -19.32 -6.18
C ASN A 768 42.90 -18.74 -4.76
N GLY A 769 43.95 -19.01 -3.99
CA GLY A 769 44.14 -18.47 -2.65
C GLY A 769 43.20 -19.05 -1.58
N GLU A 770 43.35 -18.52 -0.37
CA GLU A 770 42.60 -18.98 0.80
C GLU A 770 41.10 -18.61 0.70
N PRO A 771 40.18 -19.46 1.20
CA PRO A 771 38.75 -19.19 1.20
C PRO A 771 38.37 -17.98 2.07
N PHE A 772 39.18 -17.65 3.08
CA PHE A 772 38.98 -16.51 3.96
C PHE A 772 40.28 -15.75 4.22
N ILE A 773 40.23 -14.43 4.10
CA ILE A 773 41.35 -13.52 4.38
C ILE A 773 40.93 -12.61 5.54
N LEU A 774 41.53 -12.81 6.71
CA LEU A 774 41.19 -12.09 7.94
C LEU A 774 42.19 -10.97 8.22
N LYS A 775 41.71 -9.74 8.44
CA LYS A 775 42.53 -8.57 8.78
C LYS A 775 41.89 -7.77 9.92
N ASN A 776 42.45 -7.83 11.13
CA ASN A 776 41.80 -7.25 12.32
C ASN A 776 40.34 -7.71 12.45
N ALA A 777 40.14 -9.03 12.50
CA ALA A 777 38.82 -9.63 12.49
C ALA A 777 38.69 -10.74 13.54
N GLN A 778 37.60 -10.73 14.31
CA GLN A 778 37.21 -11.79 15.23
C GLN A 778 36.08 -12.62 14.61
N VAL A 779 36.42 -13.86 14.23
CA VAL A 779 35.50 -14.80 13.58
C VAL A 779 35.44 -16.10 14.37
N ALA A 780 34.24 -16.64 14.59
CA ALA A 780 34.00 -17.94 15.20
C ALA A 780 33.32 -18.91 14.22
N GLY A 781 33.71 -20.18 14.23
CA GLY A 781 33.12 -21.23 13.41
C GLY A 781 33.66 -21.36 11.97
N LEU A 782 34.90 -20.87 11.75
CA LEU A 782 35.69 -21.14 10.54
C LEU A 782 36.14 -22.60 10.46
#